data_AF-A0A2U1LPY4-F1
#
_entry.id   AF-A0A2U1LPY4-F1
#
_cell.length_a   1.000
_cell.length_b   1.000
_cell.length_c   1.000
_cell.angle_alpha   90.00
_cell.angle_beta   90.00
_cell.angle_gamma   90.00
#
_symmetry.space_group_name_H-M   'P 1'
#
loop_
_entity.id
_entity.type
_entity.pdbx_description
1 polymer ?
#
loop_
_entity_poly.entity_id
_entity_poly.type
_entity_poly.pdbx_seq_one_letter_code
_entity_poly.pdbx_strand_id
1 'polypeptide(L)'
;MAMTAKEHVAEIRRTKFSIGGELNPLTEDLHHAVKNLSAELYAKDVHFLMELIQNAEDNEYPEGVDPSLEFVITSKDITSTGAPTTLLVFNNEKGFSSKNIDSVCSVGRSTKKGLRKRGYIGEKVTTLNVVLQNAEDNEYPEGVDPSLEFVITSKDITNTGAPATLLVFNNEKGFSSKNIDSVCSVGRSTKKGLRKRGYIGEKGIGFKSVFLITSQPYIFSNGYQIKFDEKPCQHCNVGYIVPEWVDDDSILSSIQSEYGSSTALPNTILVLPLRGDKVQQVKTQLSSVHPEVLLFLSKIKRLSVRGGNENPSLDTLSAVSISSEKNFVTSKSMDADSYLIHLKTGDDIANESGYHMWKQRFPVKQETKVDVRREVEEWVVTLAFPIEKRLQGSSRCPGIYAFLPTDTVTNFPFIIQADFLLASSREIILWDNKWNQGILDCVPDAFVNAFTTLVKSLINAPVSSLPQMFRFLPITNPSHQKLKRVQDSIQAKLMNETIVPCESFTSEKLFRKPHEVYKLLPTFRSILNAAKSQHVSFSTNIVSQGAYFLTSSLDEIEYHSILNFLRIRDLDPKWYVRCIASSNIVMGVSDDVYLQLLVFIAEYFLYNANFRNIPLIKYTGLDGNVKLCKVNDVSVPSSSRKLLAGTGDCISWLNQWNAEFCSSLCPFFLSKVIQEECKKDYRLKKWLMYDVKVKFVGVYEYADHLIPSLNSDNPSDGVNINERKKERIPLRNLAL
;
A
#
# COMPACT_ATOMS: atom_id res chain seq x y z
N MET A 1 -6.33 55.20 -18.36
CA MET A 1 -5.48 54.65 -17.28
C MET A 1 -6.09 53.34 -16.82
N ALA A 2 -5.28 52.34 -16.49
CA ALA A 2 -5.80 51.13 -15.85
C ALA A 2 -6.28 51.49 -14.43
N MET A 3 -7.46 51.02 -14.05
CA MET A 3 -8.02 51.20 -12.70
C MET A 3 -7.08 50.57 -11.66
N THR A 4 -6.76 51.30 -10.60
CA THR A 4 -5.94 50.80 -9.48
C THR A 4 -6.70 49.78 -8.65
N ALA A 5 -6.00 48.96 -7.86
CA ALA A 5 -6.62 47.97 -6.97
C ALA A 5 -7.61 48.61 -5.97
N LYS A 6 -7.27 49.78 -5.42
CA LYS A 6 -8.13 50.53 -4.48
C LYS A 6 -9.39 51.06 -5.14
N GLU A 7 -9.26 51.63 -6.35
CA GLU A 7 -10.41 52.08 -7.15
C GLU A 7 -11.32 50.91 -7.52
N HIS A 8 -10.74 49.75 -7.87
CA HIS A 8 -11.52 48.55 -8.18
C HIS A 8 -12.33 48.04 -6.98
N VAL A 9 -11.73 48.02 -5.78
CA VAL A 9 -12.45 47.65 -4.54
C VAL A 9 -13.57 48.64 -4.24
N ALA A 10 -13.32 49.95 -4.41
CA ALA A 10 -14.35 50.97 -4.26
C ALA A 10 -15.50 50.77 -5.26
N GLU A 11 -15.19 50.41 -6.50
CA GLU A 11 -16.19 50.12 -7.53
C GLU A 11 -17.02 48.89 -7.20
N ILE A 12 -16.42 47.80 -6.69
CA ILE A 12 -17.17 46.62 -6.21
C ILE A 12 -18.13 47.03 -5.08
N ARG A 13 -17.66 47.81 -4.10
CA ARG A 13 -18.49 48.28 -2.97
C ARG A 13 -19.68 49.11 -3.46
N ARG A 14 -19.45 50.01 -4.42
CA ARG A 14 -20.49 50.88 -4.98
C ARG A 14 -21.49 50.11 -5.85
N THR A 15 -21.02 49.33 -6.81
CA THR A 15 -21.88 48.69 -7.81
C THR A 15 -22.56 47.43 -7.33
N LYS A 16 -21.85 46.59 -6.57
CA LYS A 16 -22.34 45.28 -6.17
C LYS A 16 -23.09 45.31 -4.84
N PHE A 17 -22.64 46.15 -3.92
CA PHE A 17 -23.19 46.25 -2.56
C PHE A 17 -23.97 47.53 -2.32
N SER A 18 -24.10 48.40 -3.35
CA SER A 18 -24.82 49.68 -3.27
C SER A 18 -24.32 50.59 -2.13
N ILE A 19 -23.06 50.43 -1.72
CA ILE A 19 -22.47 51.23 -0.63
C ILE A 19 -22.22 52.65 -1.16
N GLY A 20 -22.89 53.64 -0.56
CA GLY A 20 -22.89 55.03 -1.04
C GLY A 20 -24.01 55.36 -2.03
N GLY A 21 -24.93 54.42 -2.30
CA GLY A 21 -26.16 54.61 -3.08
C GLY A 21 -27.43 54.23 -2.28
N GLU A 22 -28.56 54.01 -2.97
CA GLU A 22 -29.80 53.55 -2.32
C GLU A 22 -29.66 52.10 -1.81
N LEU A 23 -30.25 51.82 -0.64
CA LEU A 23 -30.17 50.51 0.00
C LEU A 23 -30.93 49.46 -0.82
N ASN A 24 -30.26 48.37 -1.18
CA ASN A 24 -30.92 47.25 -1.86
C ASN A 24 -31.75 46.42 -0.84
N PRO A 25 -33.06 46.23 -1.02
CA PRO A 25 -33.91 45.51 -0.06
C PRO A 25 -33.60 44.01 0.04
N LEU A 26 -32.94 43.40 -0.96
CA LEU A 26 -32.56 41.98 -0.96
C LEU A 26 -31.27 41.69 -0.16
N THR A 27 -30.67 42.72 0.42
CA THR A 27 -29.33 42.64 1.00
C THR A 27 -29.31 41.83 2.30
N GLU A 28 -30.39 41.87 3.07
CA GLU A 28 -30.57 41.07 4.28
C GLU A 28 -30.78 39.58 3.96
N ASP A 29 -31.54 39.27 2.91
CA ASP A 29 -31.74 37.90 2.43
C ASP A 29 -30.44 37.32 1.83
N LEU A 30 -29.65 38.16 1.16
CA LEU A 30 -28.31 37.78 0.69
C LEU A 30 -27.38 37.47 1.87
N HIS A 31 -27.39 38.28 2.94
CA HIS A 31 -26.60 38.00 4.14
C HIS A 31 -27.00 36.67 4.76
N HIS A 32 -28.31 36.40 4.90
CA HIS A 32 -28.82 35.13 5.43
C HIS A 32 -28.47 33.93 4.55
N ALA A 33 -28.57 34.06 3.23
CA ALA A 33 -28.15 33.04 2.28
C ALA A 33 -26.66 32.71 2.43
N VAL A 34 -25.79 33.72 2.52
CA VAL A 34 -24.33 33.53 2.65
C VAL A 34 -23.97 32.93 4.00
N LYS A 35 -24.61 33.39 5.07
CA LYS A 35 -24.43 32.86 6.43
C LYS A 35 -24.84 31.39 6.50
N ASN A 36 -26.03 31.05 6.02
CA ASN A 36 -26.52 29.66 6.04
C ASN A 36 -25.68 28.78 5.12
N LEU A 37 -25.30 29.24 3.93
CA LEU A 37 -24.39 28.50 3.07
C LEU A 37 -23.05 28.24 3.78
N SER A 38 -22.48 29.25 4.46
CA SER A 38 -21.22 29.09 5.21
C SER A 38 -21.33 28.11 6.39
N ALA A 39 -22.52 27.97 7.00
CA ALA A 39 -22.78 27.12 8.15
C ALA A 39 -23.27 25.69 7.80
N GLU A 40 -24.12 25.57 6.77
CA GLU A 40 -24.81 24.33 6.36
C GLU A 40 -24.03 23.51 5.34
N LEU A 41 -22.98 24.06 4.72
CA LEU A 41 -22.13 23.36 3.76
C LEU A 41 -21.51 22.04 4.28
N TYR A 42 -21.64 21.75 5.58
CA TYR A 42 -21.06 20.58 6.25
C TYR A 42 -22.02 19.82 7.17
N ALA A 43 -23.34 20.08 7.11
CA ALA A 43 -24.34 19.29 7.83
C ALA A 43 -24.76 18.03 7.04
N LYS A 44 -24.98 16.89 7.73
CA LYS A 44 -25.23 15.54 7.16
C LYS A 44 -26.62 15.36 6.51
N ASP A 45 -26.72 14.43 5.55
CA ASP A 45 -27.97 14.05 4.84
C ASP A 45 -29.05 13.35 5.71
N VAL A 46 -28.75 12.97 6.95
CA VAL A 46 -29.75 12.39 7.89
C VAL A 46 -30.56 13.49 8.60
N HIS A 47 -30.31 14.76 8.27
CA HIS A 47 -30.95 15.91 8.90
C HIS A 47 -32.43 16.04 8.50
N PHE A 48 -32.82 15.64 7.28
CA PHE A 48 -34.18 15.84 6.76
C PHE A 48 -35.28 15.23 7.64
N LEU A 49 -35.15 13.94 8.03
CA LEU A 49 -36.19 13.27 8.82
C LEU A 49 -36.23 13.82 10.25
N MET A 50 -35.07 14.06 10.85
CA MET A 50 -34.98 14.64 12.20
C MET A 50 -35.45 16.10 12.23
N GLU A 51 -35.25 16.84 11.16
CA GLU A 51 -35.72 18.22 11.00
C GLU A 51 -37.22 18.27 10.77
N LEU A 52 -37.82 17.30 10.07
CA LEU A 52 -39.28 17.16 10.00
C LEU A 52 -39.90 16.81 11.36
N ILE A 53 -39.25 15.96 12.15
CA ILE A 53 -39.70 15.60 13.51
C ILE A 53 -39.57 16.81 14.46
N GLN A 54 -38.44 17.52 14.43
CA GLN A 54 -38.27 18.77 15.17
C GLN A 54 -39.24 19.86 14.68
N ASN A 55 -39.56 19.87 13.39
CA ASN A 55 -40.56 20.78 12.84
C ASN A 55 -41.94 20.55 13.42
N ALA A 56 -42.37 19.29 13.47
CA ALA A 56 -43.58 18.91 14.17
C ALA A 56 -43.53 19.24 15.67
N GLU A 57 -42.42 18.94 16.36
CA GLU A 57 -42.29 19.19 17.80
C GLU A 57 -42.43 20.67 18.18
N ASP A 58 -41.92 21.58 17.34
CA ASP A 58 -41.97 23.02 17.55
C ASP A 58 -43.30 23.68 17.08
N ASN A 59 -44.27 22.92 16.56
CA ASN A 59 -45.53 23.48 16.04
C ASN A 59 -46.53 23.82 17.17
N GLU A 60 -47.51 24.67 16.85
CA GLU A 60 -48.60 24.97 17.77
C GLU A 60 -49.76 23.99 17.58
N TYR A 61 -50.21 23.38 18.68
CA TYR A 61 -51.29 22.41 18.68
C TYR A 61 -52.56 22.98 19.36
N PRO A 62 -53.76 22.53 18.98
CA PRO A 62 -55.00 22.85 19.69
C PRO A 62 -54.95 22.39 21.15
N GLU A 63 -55.60 23.15 22.04
CA GLU A 63 -55.63 22.85 23.47
C GLU A 63 -56.42 21.55 23.72
N GLY A 64 -55.82 20.61 24.47
CA GLY A 64 -56.42 19.30 24.77
C GLY A 64 -56.26 18.23 23.66
N VAL A 65 -55.46 18.48 22.62
CA VAL A 65 -55.15 17.51 21.55
C VAL A 65 -53.71 17.02 21.68
N ASP A 66 -53.50 15.70 21.63
CA ASP A 66 -52.16 15.11 21.64
C ASP A 66 -51.44 15.35 20.30
N PRO A 67 -50.23 15.93 20.29
CA PRO A 67 -49.42 16.09 19.09
C PRO A 67 -49.11 14.75 18.41
N SER A 68 -49.29 14.67 17.09
CA SER A 68 -49.00 13.47 16.29
C SER A 68 -48.34 13.83 14.95
N LEU A 69 -47.39 12.97 14.54
CA LEU A 69 -46.68 13.08 13.27
C LEU A 69 -46.63 11.69 12.62
N GLU A 70 -47.12 11.58 11.39
CA GLU A 70 -47.18 10.33 10.63
C GLU A 70 -46.46 10.49 9.29
N PHE A 71 -45.68 9.48 8.91
CA PHE A 71 -45.00 9.39 7.63
C PHE A 71 -45.58 8.22 6.82
N VAL A 72 -46.06 8.49 5.61
CA VAL A 72 -46.61 7.47 4.72
C VAL A 72 -45.87 7.51 3.39
N ILE A 73 -45.22 6.40 3.02
CA ILE A 73 -44.60 6.26 1.70
C ILE A 73 -45.54 5.48 0.79
N THR A 74 -45.89 6.06 -0.35
CA THR A 74 -46.75 5.42 -1.35
C THR A 74 -46.04 5.32 -2.70
N SER A 75 -46.28 4.23 -3.42
CA SER A 75 -45.83 4.04 -4.81
C SER A 75 -46.73 4.74 -5.83
N LYS A 76 -47.83 5.35 -5.37
CA LYS A 76 -48.71 6.16 -6.22
C LYS A 76 -48.18 7.59 -6.30
N ASP A 77 -47.99 8.10 -7.51
CA ASP A 77 -47.70 9.52 -7.72
C ASP A 77 -48.98 10.35 -7.55
N ILE A 78 -49.17 10.87 -6.35
CA ILE A 78 -50.31 11.72 -6.00
C ILE A 78 -50.09 13.19 -6.40
N THR A 79 -48.88 13.56 -6.80
CA THR A 79 -48.53 14.93 -7.19
C THR A 79 -48.64 15.16 -8.70
N SER A 80 -48.82 14.08 -9.48
CA SER A 80 -48.84 14.09 -10.95
C SER A 80 -47.56 14.67 -11.57
N THR A 81 -46.42 14.51 -10.89
CA THR A 81 -45.11 15.04 -11.32
C THR A 81 -44.22 14.00 -12.03
N GLY A 82 -44.68 12.75 -12.14
CA GLY A 82 -43.92 11.60 -12.62
C GLY A 82 -43.07 10.90 -11.54
N ALA A 83 -43.35 11.13 -10.26
CA ALA A 83 -42.53 10.62 -9.15
C ALA A 83 -42.73 9.09 -8.94
N PRO A 84 -41.66 8.28 -8.83
CA PRO A 84 -41.78 6.83 -8.65
C PRO A 84 -42.32 6.40 -7.28
N THR A 85 -42.15 7.26 -6.26
CA THR A 85 -42.73 7.13 -4.92
C THR A 85 -42.98 8.52 -4.35
N THR A 86 -44.00 8.65 -3.50
CA THR A 86 -44.32 9.88 -2.78
C THR A 86 -44.25 9.64 -1.28
N LEU A 87 -43.51 10.50 -0.57
CA LEU A 87 -43.53 10.58 0.89
C LEU A 87 -44.58 11.63 1.31
N LEU A 88 -45.58 11.18 2.04
CA LEU A 88 -46.57 12.00 2.72
C LEU A 88 -46.18 12.18 4.18
N VAL A 89 -46.33 13.40 4.68
CA VAL A 89 -46.08 13.73 6.08
C VAL A 89 -47.34 14.40 6.62
N PHE A 90 -47.94 13.81 7.64
CA PHE A 90 -49.15 14.32 8.29
C PHE A 90 -48.81 14.79 9.70
N ASN A 91 -49.14 16.04 10.02
CA ASN A 91 -48.99 16.60 11.34
C ASN A 91 -50.31 17.28 11.75
N ASN A 92 -50.77 17.06 12.98
CA ASN A 92 -52.06 17.57 13.46
C ASN A 92 -51.98 18.98 14.10
N GLU A 93 -51.06 19.82 13.59
CA GLU A 93 -50.85 21.20 14.03
C GLU A 93 -51.99 22.17 13.61
N LYS A 94 -51.96 23.39 14.17
CA LYS A 94 -52.88 24.50 13.79
C LYS A 94 -52.64 25.08 12.39
N GLY A 95 -51.57 24.67 11.69
CA GLY A 95 -51.21 25.11 10.34
C GLY A 95 -50.38 26.40 10.29
N PHE A 96 -49.88 26.77 9.11
CA PHE A 96 -49.00 27.93 8.94
C PHE A 96 -49.71 29.28 9.12
N SER A 97 -49.14 30.14 9.98
CA SER A 97 -49.50 31.56 10.07
C SER A 97 -48.86 32.38 8.94
N SER A 98 -49.31 33.63 8.73
CA SER A 98 -48.69 34.56 7.77
C SER A 98 -47.17 34.70 7.96
N LYS A 99 -46.70 34.72 9.22
CA LYS A 99 -45.26 34.81 9.54
C LYS A 99 -44.49 33.54 9.16
N ASN A 100 -45.14 32.37 9.19
CA ASN A 100 -44.54 31.12 8.72
C ASN A 100 -44.39 31.14 7.19
N ILE A 101 -45.41 31.63 6.47
CA ILE A 101 -45.36 31.79 5.00
C ILE A 101 -44.28 32.80 4.58
N ASP A 102 -44.18 33.95 5.26
CA ASP A 102 -43.14 34.94 4.99
C ASP A 102 -41.72 34.38 5.20
N SER A 103 -41.56 33.49 6.19
CA SER A 103 -40.29 32.81 6.46
C SER A 103 -39.96 31.73 5.43
N VAL A 104 -40.96 31.00 4.92
CA VAL A 104 -40.80 30.01 3.83
C VAL A 104 -40.46 30.69 2.49
N CYS A 105 -41.00 31.88 2.25
CA CYS A 105 -40.75 32.66 1.04
C CYS A 105 -39.47 33.51 1.09
N SER A 106 -38.82 33.64 2.25
CA SER A 106 -37.58 34.39 2.44
C SER A 106 -36.36 33.46 2.42
N VAL A 107 -35.26 33.86 1.77
CA VAL A 107 -34.03 33.05 1.75
C VAL A 107 -33.29 33.18 3.08
N GLY A 108 -33.31 32.12 3.89
CA GLY A 108 -32.51 32.00 5.11
C GLY A 108 -33.08 32.68 6.37
N ARG A 109 -34.34 33.13 6.34
CA ARG A 109 -35.08 33.53 7.55
C ARG A 109 -35.80 32.31 8.14
N SER A 110 -35.54 32.01 9.40
CA SER A 110 -36.23 30.94 10.14
C SER A 110 -36.88 31.52 11.39
N THR A 111 -38.12 31.13 11.66
CA THR A 111 -38.85 31.45 12.90
C THR A 111 -38.24 30.80 14.15
N LYS A 112 -37.23 29.93 14.00
CA LYS A 112 -36.66 29.09 15.06
C LYS A 112 -35.26 29.51 15.53
N LYS A 113 -34.85 30.75 15.27
CA LYS A 113 -33.56 31.31 15.72
C LYS A 113 -33.48 31.23 17.27
N GLY A 114 -32.63 30.35 17.79
CA GLY A 114 -32.27 30.26 19.21
C GLY A 114 -32.57 28.92 19.92
N LEU A 115 -33.26 27.97 19.28
CA LEU A 115 -33.70 26.72 19.94
C LEU A 115 -32.78 25.49 19.73
N ARG A 116 -31.76 25.57 18.87
CA ARG A 116 -30.85 24.44 18.60
C ARG A 116 -29.70 24.36 19.62
N LYS A 117 -29.97 23.85 20.83
CA LYS A 117 -28.94 23.35 21.76
C LYS A 117 -28.97 21.82 21.81
N ARG A 118 -28.35 21.15 20.83
CA ARG A 118 -27.83 19.77 20.99
C ARG A 118 -27.08 19.29 19.74
N GLY A 119 -25.75 19.14 19.91
CA GLY A 119 -24.88 18.16 19.26
C GLY A 119 -24.74 18.21 17.73
N TYR A 120 -23.60 18.72 17.24
CA TYR A 120 -23.13 18.43 15.89
C TYR A 120 -21.86 17.57 15.93
N ILE A 121 -22.00 16.34 15.42
CA ILE A 121 -20.87 15.51 15.00
C ILE A 121 -20.65 15.82 13.51
N GLY A 122 -19.63 16.63 13.20
CA GLY A 122 -19.29 16.97 11.82
C GLY A 122 -18.35 18.17 11.68
N GLU A 123 -17.24 18.20 12.41
CA GLU A 123 -16.34 19.38 12.49
C GLU A 123 -14.98 19.21 11.77
N LYS A 124 -14.88 18.25 10.86
CA LYS A 124 -13.64 18.01 10.13
C LYS A 124 -13.83 18.26 8.64
N VAL A 125 -13.88 19.54 8.27
CA VAL A 125 -13.38 19.97 6.97
C VAL A 125 -12.18 20.85 7.28
N THR A 126 -10.99 20.41 6.87
CA THR A 126 -9.77 21.14 7.12
C THR A 126 -9.71 22.35 6.18
N THR A 127 -9.85 23.55 6.72
CA THR A 127 -9.63 24.81 5.99
C THR A 127 -8.31 24.79 5.18
N LEU A 128 -7.30 24.10 5.68
CA LEU A 128 -6.01 23.89 5.02
C LEU A 128 -6.11 23.18 3.67
N ASN A 129 -6.92 22.12 3.55
CA ASN A 129 -7.08 21.41 2.28
C ASN A 129 -7.65 22.33 1.20
N VAL A 130 -8.57 23.23 1.58
CA VAL A 130 -9.16 24.20 0.65
C VAL A 130 -8.15 25.27 0.23
N VAL A 131 -7.32 25.75 1.15
CA VAL A 131 -6.25 26.71 0.85
C VAL A 131 -5.22 26.09 -0.10
N LEU A 132 -4.80 24.85 0.16
CA LEU A 132 -3.87 24.12 -0.70
C LEU A 132 -4.46 23.90 -2.10
N GLN A 133 -5.74 23.53 -2.18
CA GLN A 133 -6.44 23.42 -3.46
C GLN A 133 -6.51 24.74 -4.23
N ASN A 134 -6.72 25.87 -3.53
CA ASN A 134 -6.72 27.19 -4.16
C ASN A 134 -5.33 27.53 -4.73
N ALA A 135 -4.27 27.27 -3.98
CA ALA A 135 -2.90 27.46 -4.43
C ALA A 135 -2.53 26.54 -5.61
N GLU A 136 -3.02 25.30 -5.64
CA GLU A 136 -2.81 24.39 -6.77
C GLU A 136 -3.53 24.88 -8.05
N ASP A 137 -4.69 25.53 -7.90
CA ASP A 137 -5.43 26.10 -9.02
C ASP A 137 -4.82 27.41 -9.57
N ASN A 138 -3.87 28.03 -8.87
CA ASN A 138 -3.26 29.31 -9.24
C ASN A 138 -2.32 29.22 -10.45
N GLU A 139 -1.93 30.40 -10.98
CA GLU A 139 -0.94 30.51 -12.05
C GLU A 139 0.41 30.97 -11.50
N TYR A 140 1.49 30.35 -11.96
CA TYR A 140 2.84 30.66 -11.50
C TYR A 140 3.68 31.27 -12.62
N PRO A 141 4.65 32.14 -12.30
CA PRO A 141 5.62 32.64 -13.28
C PRO A 141 6.46 31.50 -13.88
N GLU A 142 6.92 31.69 -15.12
CA GLU A 142 7.81 30.73 -15.78
C GLU A 142 9.18 30.69 -15.07
N GLY A 143 9.76 29.49 -14.91
CA GLY A 143 11.06 29.30 -14.27
C GLY A 143 11.07 29.38 -12.73
N VAL A 144 9.92 29.58 -12.08
CA VAL A 144 9.78 29.54 -10.62
C VAL A 144 9.23 28.18 -10.19
N ASP A 145 9.78 27.61 -9.12
CA ASP A 145 9.19 26.44 -8.47
C ASP A 145 8.00 26.85 -7.61
N PRO A 146 6.77 26.39 -7.94
CA PRO A 146 5.58 26.77 -7.17
C PRO A 146 5.65 26.28 -5.73
N SER A 147 5.42 27.20 -4.79
CA SER A 147 5.51 26.94 -3.36
C SER A 147 4.31 27.49 -2.59
N LEU A 148 3.97 26.77 -1.52
CA LEU A 148 2.96 27.17 -0.54
C LEU A 148 3.56 27.04 0.85
N GLU A 149 3.43 28.09 1.65
CA GLU A 149 4.02 28.16 2.97
C GLU A 149 3.01 28.62 4.02
N PHE A 150 2.98 27.92 5.14
CA PHE A 150 2.17 28.24 6.31
C PHE A 150 3.07 28.69 7.46
N VAL A 151 2.77 29.84 8.05
CA VAL A 151 3.44 30.33 9.26
C VAL A 151 2.39 30.58 10.33
N ILE A 152 2.53 29.96 11.50
CA ILE A 152 1.64 30.20 12.64
C ILE A 152 2.37 30.93 13.75
N THR A 153 1.93 32.14 14.07
CA THR A 153 2.56 33.03 15.05
C THR A 153 1.60 33.36 16.19
N SER A 154 2.12 33.57 17.40
CA SER A 154 1.34 34.07 18.54
C SER A 154 1.12 35.59 18.48
N LYS A 155 1.81 36.29 17.57
CA LYS A 155 1.62 37.73 17.38
C LYS A 155 0.28 38.01 16.70
N ASP A 156 -0.41 39.03 17.18
CA ASP A 156 -1.58 39.58 16.50
C ASP A 156 -1.13 40.60 15.45
N ILE A 157 -0.97 40.11 14.22
CA ILE A 157 -0.50 40.90 13.07
C ILE A 157 -1.52 41.97 12.66
N THR A 158 -2.77 41.83 13.10
CA THR A 158 -3.91 42.63 12.60
C THR A 158 -4.54 43.53 13.67
N ASN A 159 -4.02 43.50 14.90
CA ASN A 159 -4.57 44.23 16.06
C ASN A 159 -6.06 43.93 16.31
N THR A 160 -6.52 42.70 16.04
CA THR A 160 -7.91 42.27 16.20
C THR A 160 -8.21 41.64 17.57
N GLY A 161 -7.20 41.50 18.43
CA GLY A 161 -7.25 40.75 19.69
C GLY A 161 -7.11 39.23 19.50
N ALA A 162 -6.62 38.77 18.36
CA ALA A 162 -6.52 37.34 18.07
C ALA A 162 -5.35 36.70 18.85
N PRO A 163 -5.56 35.54 19.50
CA PRO A 163 -4.51 34.86 20.28
C PRO A 163 -3.42 34.21 19.42
N ALA A 164 -3.65 34.05 18.12
CA ALA A 164 -2.67 33.58 17.15
C ALA A 164 -3.08 34.02 15.74
N THR A 165 -2.12 34.15 14.85
CA THR A 165 -2.33 34.45 13.42
C THR A 165 -1.75 33.34 12.56
N LEU A 166 -2.54 32.87 11.58
CA LEU A 166 -2.06 32.01 10.51
C LEU A 166 -1.78 32.85 9.26
N LEU A 167 -0.54 32.83 8.80
CA LEU A 167 -0.09 33.43 7.54
C LEU A 167 0.05 32.33 6.49
N VAL A 168 -0.45 32.60 5.29
CA VAL A 168 -0.30 31.71 4.13
C VAL A 168 0.38 32.48 3.02
N PHE A 169 1.51 32.00 2.55
CA PHE A 169 2.29 32.62 1.48
C PHE A 169 2.29 31.74 0.23
N ASN A 170 2.02 32.33 -0.93
CA ASN A 170 2.03 31.64 -2.21
C ASN A 170 2.76 32.49 -3.26
N ASN A 171 3.74 31.91 -3.93
CA ASN A 171 4.59 32.59 -4.93
C ASN A 171 3.99 32.61 -6.35
N GLU A 172 2.66 32.57 -6.44
CA GLU A 172 1.92 32.67 -7.70
C GLU A 172 2.09 34.06 -8.37
N LYS A 173 1.46 34.28 -9.52
CA LYS A 173 1.44 35.60 -10.19
C LYS A 173 0.67 36.67 -9.41
N GLY A 174 -0.20 36.27 -8.48
CA GLY A 174 -1.07 37.15 -7.72
C GLY A 174 -2.49 37.25 -8.29
N PHE A 175 -3.40 37.80 -7.49
CA PHE A 175 -4.81 37.89 -7.82
C PHE A 175 -5.07 38.94 -8.92
N SER A 176 -5.83 38.52 -9.92
CA SER A 176 -6.41 39.43 -10.92
C SER A 176 -7.71 40.07 -10.40
N SER A 177 -8.19 41.12 -11.08
CA SER A 177 -9.50 41.72 -10.79
C SER A 177 -10.62 40.68 -10.78
N LYS A 178 -10.60 39.74 -11.75
CA LYS A 178 -11.57 38.63 -11.82
C LYS A 178 -11.50 37.70 -10.60
N ASN A 179 -10.32 37.49 -10.01
CA ASN A 179 -10.20 36.70 -8.79
C ASN A 179 -10.91 37.41 -7.62
N ILE A 180 -10.68 38.72 -7.47
CA ILE A 180 -11.32 39.54 -6.44
C ILE A 180 -12.84 39.58 -6.62
N ASP A 181 -13.33 39.75 -7.84
CA ASP A 181 -14.77 39.71 -8.16
C ASP A 181 -15.41 38.38 -7.76
N SER A 182 -14.71 37.27 -8.00
CA SER A 182 -15.15 35.93 -7.61
C SER A 182 -15.18 35.74 -6.11
N VAL A 183 -14.17 36.19 -5.37
CA VAL A 183 -14.14 36.11 -3.90
C VAL A 183 -15.28 36.93 -3.27
N CYS A 184 -15.66 38.04 -3.90
CA CYS A 184 -16.77 38.89 -3.48
C CYS A 184 -18.15 38.38 -3.94
N SER A 185 -18.25 37.22 -4.61
CA SER A 185 -19.50 36.68 -5.17
C SER A 185 -20.05 35.50 -4.34
N VAL A 186 -21.35 35.24 -4.50
CA VAL A 186 -22.04 34.05 -3.95
C VAL A 186 -22.38 33.12 -5.10
N GLY A 187 -21.91 31.87 -5.07
CA GLY A 187 -22.29 30.83 -6.03
C GLY A 187 -21.80 30.99 -7.48
N ARG A 188 -21.01 32.01 -7.81
CA ARG A 188 -20.34 32.15 -9.12
C ARG A 188 -18.87 31.73 -9.04
N SER A 189 -18.59 30.48 -9.41
CA SER A 189 -17.23 29.98 -9.62
C SER A 189 -16.71 30.39 -11.00
N THR A 190 -15.53 31.02 -11.08
CA THR A 190 -14.76 31.18 -12.33
C THR A 190 -14.28 29.85 -12.93
N LYS A 191 -14.45 28.74 -12.19
CA LYS A 191 -13.88 27.42 -12.52
C LYS A 191 -14.92 26.42 -13.08
N LYS A 192 -16.19 26.83 -13.24
CA LYS A 192 -17.27 25.96 -13.77
C LYS A 192 -16.91 25.51 -15.20
N GLY A 193 -16.71 24.20 -15.40
CA GLY A 193 -16.41 23.59 -16.71
C GLY A 193 -14.92 23.52 -17.08
N LEU A 194 -13.99 23.93 -16.21
CA LEU A 194 -12.54 23.94 -16.52
C LEU A 194 -11.77 22.71 -16.01
N ARG A 195 -12.45 21.62 -15.62
CA ARG A 195 -11.82 20.38 -15.12
C ARG A 195 -10.80 19.76 -16.09
N LYS A 196 -11.02 19.87 -17.41
CA LYS A 196 -10.07 19.43 -18.44
C LYS A 196 -8.71 20.16 -18.38
N ARG A 197 -8.61 21.29 -17.67
CA ARG A 197 -7.38 22.06 -17.44
C ARG A 197 -6.79 21.86 -16.04
N GLY A 198 -7.28 20.88 -15.27
CA GLY A 198 -6.72 20.52 -13.95
C GLY A 198 -7.29 21.31 -12.76
N TYR A 199 -8.34 22.12 -12.95
CA TYR A 199 -8.95 22.86 -11.84
C TYR A 199 -9.77 21.94 -10.93
N ILE A 200 -9.50 22.00 -9.63
CA ILE A 200 -10.07 21.08 -8.64
C ILE A 200 -11.28 21.72 -7.92
N GLY A 201 -11.38 23.07 -7.88
CA GLY A 201 -12.46 23.80 -7.18
C GLY A 201 -13.78 23.96 -7.97
N GLU A 202 -14.91 23.49 -7.45
CA GLU A 202 -16.20 23.47 -8.18
C GLU A 202 -17.19 24.60 -7.86
N LYS A 203 -17.27 25.07 -6.60
CA LYS A 203 -18.51 25.68 -6.09
C LYS A 203 -18.46 27.19 -5.82
N GLY A 204 -17.34 27.88 -6.03
CA GLY A 204 -17.24 29.34 -5.78
C GLY A 204 -17.38 29.76 -4.30
N ILE A 205 -17.29 28.78 -3.40
CA ILE A 205 -17.46 28.90 -1.93
C ILE A 205 -16.18 28.56 -1.16
N GLY A 206 -15.13 28.10 -1.85
CA GLY A 206 -13.92 27.56 -1.22
C GLY A 206 -13.25 28.55 -0.28
N PHE A 207 -13.07 29.80 -0.72
CA PHE A 207 -12.51 30.84 0.17
C PHE A 207 -13.33 31.05 1.44
N LYS A 208 -14.66 30.87 1.41
CA LYS A 208 -15.52 31.13 2.58
C LYS A 208 -15.31 30.13 3.72
N SER A 209 -14.68 28.98 3.48
CA SER A 209 -14.35 28.05 4.56
C SER A 209 -13.31 28.62 5.55
N VAL A 210 -12.54 29.66 5.16
CA VAL A 210 -11.61 30.30 6.12
C VAL A 210 -12.35 30.91 7.30
N PHE A 211 -13.63 31.27 7.14
CA PHE A 211 -14.45 31.81 8.23
C PHE A 211 -14.73 30.81 9.35
N LEU A 212 -14.47 29.52 9.14
CA LEU A 212 -14.53 28.49 10.20
C LEU A 212 -13.42 28.68 11.24
N ILE A 213 -12.30 29.30 10.88
CA ILE A 213 -11.13 29.47 11.76
C ILE A 213 -10.79 30.93 12.05
N THR A 214 -11.32 31.88 11.27
CA THR A 214 -11.16 33.32 11.48
C THR A 214 -12.49 34.05 11.32
N SER A 215 -12.68 35.20 11.95
CA SER A 215 -13.83 36.09 11.66
C SER A 215 -13.46 37.21 10.68
N GLN A 216 -12.16 37.46 10.46
CA GLN A 216 -11.68 38.57 9.64
C GLN A 216 -10.47 38.15 8.78
N PRO A 217 -10.67 37.46 7.64
CA PRO A 217 -9.58 37.12 6.74
C PRO A 217 -9.11 38.34 5.93
N TYR A 218 -7.79 38.46 5.77
CA TYR A 218 -7.15 39.48 4.94
C TYR A 218 -6.47 38.84 3.73
N ILE A 219 -6.43 39.58 2.62
CA ILE A 219 -5.77 39.21 1.37
C ILE A 219 -4.88 40.37 0.95
N PHE A 220 -3.58 40.08 0.81
CA PHE A 220 -2.60 40.97 0.20
C PHE A 220 -2.12 40.32 -1.08
N SER A 221 -2.41 40.91 -2.23
CA SER A 221 -1.98 40.33 -3.50
C SER A 221 -1.98 41.34 -4.64
N ASN A 222 -0.88 41.43 -5.40
CA ASN A 222 -0.77 42.28 -6.60
C ASN A 222 -1.34 43.72 -6.43
N GLY A 223 -0.99 44.36 -5.32
CA GLY A 223 -1.44 45.71 -4.97
C GLY A 223 -2.81 45.79 -4.28
N TYR A 224 -3.58 44.71 -4.20
CA TYR A 224 -4.78 44.64 -3.34
C TYR A 224 -4.37 44.48 -1.88
N GLN A 225 -5.00 45.27 -1.00
CA GLN A 225 -4.91 45.16 0.45
C GLN A 225 -6.32 45.18 1.01
N ILE A 226 -6.93 44.01 1.14
CA ILE A 226 -8.35 43.90 1.50
C ILE A 226 -8.58 42.96 2.66
N LYS A 227 -9.59 43.28 3.45
CA LYS A 227 -10.14 42.39 4.48
C LYS A 227 -11.61 42.11 4.21
N PHE A 228 -12.09 41.00 4.77
CA PHE A 228 -13.51 40.68 4.88
C PHE A 228 -13.87 40.52 6.34
N ASP A 229 -15.13 40.72 6.69
CA ASP A 229 -15.63 40.53 8.05
C ASP A 229 -16.85 39.60 8.03
N GLU A 230 -16.93 38.68 8.98
CA GLU A 230 -18.13 37.88 9.24
C GLU A 230 -19.31 38.76 9.66
N LYS A 231 -19.05 39.82 10.43
CA LYS A 231 -20.08 40.76 10.85
C LYS A 231 -20.61 41.55 9.65
N PRO A 232 -21.92 41.84 9.62
CA PRO A 232 -22.50 42.69 8.59
C PRO A 232 -21.81 44.06 8.52
N CYS A 233 -21.42 44.47 7.31
CA CYS A 233 -20.92 45.82 7.05
C CYS A 233 -22.02 46.83 7.37
N GLN A 234 -21.71 47.91 8.08
CA GLN A 234 -22.69 48.90 8.56
C GLN A 234 -23.49 49.58 7.43
N HIS A 235 -22.92 49.66 6.22
CA HIS A 235 -23.54 50.37 5.11
C HIS A 235 -24.50 49.53 4.26
N CYS A 236 -24.34 48.20 4.25
CA CYS A 236 -25.16 47.31 3.44
C CYS A 236 -25.75 46.14 4.23
N ASN A 237 -25.37 45.94 5.50
CA ASN A 237 -25.82 44.81 6.31
C ASN A 237 -25.45 43.41 5.72
N VAL A 238 -24.35 43.32 4.94
CA VAL A 238 -23.78 42.07 4.43
C VAL A 238 -22.40 41.81 5.03
N GLY A 239 -22.18 40.59 5.51
CA GLY A 239 -20.87 40.06 5.92
C GLY A 239 -20.30 39.05 4.91
N TYR A 240 -19.13 38.49 5.19
CA TYR A 240 -18.37 37.47 4.47
C TYR A 240 -17.85 37.83 3.07
N ILE A 241 -18.60 38.62 2.29
CA ILE A 241 -18.32 38.87 0.85
C ILE A 241 -18.00 40.34 0.53
N VAL A 242 -18.18 41.25 1.47
CA VAL A 242 -17.92 42.67 1.28
C VAL A 242 -16.43 42.94 1.49
N PRO A 243 -15.68 43.37 0.46
CA PRO A 243 -14.27 43.72 0.64
C PRO A 243 -14.16 45.10 1.28
N GLU A 244 -13.24 45.23 2.23
CA GLU A 244 -12.86 46.50 2.86
C GLU A 244 -11.38 46.75 2.62
N TRP A 245 -11.03 47.98 2.23
CA TRP A 245 -9.63 48.35 2.02
C TRP A 245 -8.92 48.49 3.38
N VAL A 246 -7.64 48.11 3.41
CA VAL A 246 -6.78 48.23 4.59
C VAL A 246 -5.75 49.31 4.32
N ASP A 247 -5.81 50.42 5.07
CA ASP A 247 -4.88 51.55 4.96
C ASP A 247 -3.72 51.47 5.98
N ASP A 248 -3.67 50.42 6.81
CA ASP A 248 -2.66 50.25 7.85
C ASP A 248 -1.38 49.57 7.31
N ASP A 249 -0.40 50.39 6.91
CA ASP A 249 0.89 49.94 6.41
C ASP A 249 1.74 49.20 7.49
N SER A 250 1.38 49.30 8.77
CA SER A 250 2.08 48.56 9.83
C SER A 250 1.88 47.05 9.70
N ILE A 251 0.74 46.60 9.16
CA ILE A 251 0.43 45.18 8.94
C ILE A 251 1.43 44.55 7.97
N LEU A 252 1.73 45.22 6.84
CA LEU A 252 2.72 44.75 5.88
C LEU A 252 4.12 44.65 6.49
N SER A 253 4.48 45.62 7.33
CA SER A 253 5.76 45.62 8.05
C SER A 253 5.85 44.43 9.02
N SER A 254 4.78 44.11 9.73
CA SER A 254 4.69 42.94 10.60
C SER A 254 4.75 41.63 9.82
N ILE A 255 4.06 41.53 8.67
CA ILE A 255 4.13 40.35 7.78
C ILE A 255 5.56 40.14 7.28
N GLN A 256 6.25 41.21 6.85
CA GLN A 256 7.64 41.17 6.38
C GLN A 256 8.59 40.66 7.47
N SER A 257 8.40 41.12 8.70
CA SER A 257 9.18 40.68 9.88
C SER A 257 8.99 39.18 10.16
N GLU A 258 7.74 38.68 10.10
CA GLU A 258 7.45 37.26 10.32
C GLU A 258 7.92 36.35 9.16
N TYR A 259 7.91 36.85 7.92
CA TYR A 259 8.35 36.07 6.76
C TYR A 259 9.88 35.92 6.75
N GLY A 260 10.57 37.04 6.97
CA GLY A 260 12.03 37.19 6.96
C GLY A 260 12.42 38.57 6.43
N SER A 261 13.08 39.39 7.23
CA SER A 261 13.39 40.79 6.90
C SER A 261 14.27 41.01 5.66
N SER A 262 14.97 39.97 5.20
CA SER A 262 15.87 40.00 4.03
C SER A 262 15.28 39.35 2.77
N THR A 263 14.06 38.80 2.85
CA THR A 263 13.41 38.08 1.74
C THR A 263 12.23 38.86 1.20
N ALA A 264 12.14 39.02 -0.12
CA ALA A 264 10.98 39.64 -0.75
C ALA A 264 9.70 38.83 -0.47
N LEU A 265 8.61 39.51 -0.12
CA LEU A 265 7.33 38.86 0.11
C LEU A 265 6.78 38.21 -1.17
N PRO A 266 6.17 37.02 -1.06
CA PRO A 266 5.43 36.41 -2.17
C PRO A 266 4.23 37.26 -2.62
N ASN A 267 3.84 37.10 -3.88
CA ASN A 267 2.82 37.93 -4.50
C ASN A 267 1.41 37.74 -3.93
N THR A 268 1.13 36.64 -3.23
CA THR A 268 -0.15 36.41 -2.55
C THR A 268 0.09 36.00 -1.11
N ILE A 269 -0.55 36.72 -0.19
CA ILE A 269 -0.50 36.50 1.24
C ILE A 269 -1.92 36.50 1.79
N LEU A 270 -2.28 35.43 2.52
CA LEU A 270 -3.50 35.40 3.32
C LEU A 270 -3.11 35.56 4.79
N VAL A 271 -3.78 36.48 5.48
CA VAL A 271 -3.63 36.66 6.94
C VAL A 271 -4.92 36.29 7.61
N LEU A 272 -4.86 35.29 8.49
CA LEU A 272 -6.02 34.70 9.15
C LEU A 272 -5.85 34.80 10.66
N PRO A 273 -6.35 35.87 11.30
CA PRO A 273 -6.41 35.99 12.76
C PRO A 273 -7.33 34.90 13.31
N LEU A 274 -6.76 33.97 14.08
CA LEU A 274 -7.46 32.74 14.46
C LEU A 274 -8.43 32.99 15.62
N ARG A 275 -9.59 32.32 15.58
CA ARG A 275 -10.47 32.20 16.74
C ARG A 275 -9.77 31.40 17.84
N GLY A 276 -9.90 31.82 19.09
CA GLY A 276 -9.17 31.23 20.21
C GLY A 276 -9.42 29.73 20.41
N ASP A 277 -10.64 29.27 20.20
CA ASP A 277 -11.04 27.86 20.29
C ASP A 277 -10.49 27.00 19.12
N LYS A 278 -10.07 27.62 18.01
CA LYS A 278 -9.60 26.93 16.80
C LYS A 278 -8.07 26.84 16.67
N VAL A 279 -7.30 27.55 17.51
CA VAL A 279 -5.83 27.59 17.42
C VAL A 279 -5.19 26.19 17.50
N GLN A 280 -5.58 25.39 18.50
CA GLN A 280 -5.01 24.04 18.69
C GLN A 280 -5.42 23.08 17.57
N GLN A 281 -6.63 23.22 17.05
CA GLN A 281 -7.10 22.46 15.89
C GLN A 281 -6.24 22.76 14.65
N VAL A 282 -5.99 24.04 14.35
CA VAL A 282 -5.14 24.46 13.22
C VAL A 282 -3.70 23.96 13.39
N LYS A 283 -3.11 24.09 14.58
CA LYS A 283 -1.76 23.56 14.87
C LYS A 283 -1.67 22.06 14.60
N THR A 284 -2.63 21.29 15.12
CA THR A 284 -2.68 19.83 14.93
C THR A 284 -2.81 19.47 13.44
N GLN A 285 -3.64 20.20 12.69
CA GLN A 285 -3.83 19.95 11.25
C GLN A 285 -2.58 20.27 10.44
N LEU A 286 -1.89 21.38 10.74
CA LEU A 286 -0.62 21.76 10.10
C LEU A 286 0.49 20.73 10.37
N SER A 287 0.54 20.19 11.59
CA SER A 287 1.47 19.11 11.94
C SER A 287 1.11 17.75 11.31
N SER A 288 -0.12 17.57 10.84
CA SER A 288 -0.59 16.31 10.22
C SER A 288 -0.53 16.29 8.70
N VAL A 289 0.04 17.33 8.06
CA VAL A 289 0.11 17.38 6.59
C VAL A 289 1.08 16.30 6.09
N HIS A 290 0.57 15.40 5.26
CA HIS A 290 1.36 14.30 4.70
C HIS A 290 2.31 14.81 3.60
N PRO A 291 3.62 14.50 3.66
CA PRO A 291 4.57 14.80 2.58
C PRO A 291 4.11 14.32 1.20
N GLU A 292 3.42 13.18 1.17
CA GLU A 292 2.92 12.51 -0.03
C GLU A 292 1.81 13.28 -0.75
N VAL A 293 1.28 14.36 -0.17
CA VAL A 293 0.38 15.30 -0.87
C VAL A 293 1.03 15.79 -2.17
N LEU A 294 2.34 16.12 -2.13
CA LEU A 294 3.06 16.62 -3.30
C LEU A 294 3.15 15.62 -4.46
N LEU A 295 2.99 14.31 -4.21
CA LEU A 295 3.04 13.28 -5.27
C LEU A 295 1.90 13.43 -6.29
N PHE A 296 0.80 14.07 -5.89
CA PHE A 296 -0.43 14.13 -6.66
C PHE A 296 -0.86 15.54 -7.03
N LEU A 297 -0.10 16.54 -6.59
CA LEU A 297 -0.24 17.91 -7.06
C LEU A 297 0.50 18.05 -8.40
N SER A 298 -0.07 18.86 -9.28
CA SER A 298 0.44 19.11 -10.62
C SER A 298 1.30 20.36 -10.72
N LYS A 299 1.09 21.35 -9.84
CA LYS A 299 1.81 22.63 -9.85
C LYS A 299 2.69 22.79 -8.62
N ILE A 300 2.13 22.68 -7.42
CA ILE A 300 2.89 22.91 -6.17
C ILE A 300 4.00 21.86 -6.04
N LYS A 301 5.25 22.33 -5.93
CA LYS A 301 6.45 21.50 -5.77
C LYS A 301 7.06 21.56 -4.37
N ARG A 302 6.70 22.58 -3.58
CA ARG A 302 7.21 22.79 -2.22
C ARG A 302 6.10 23.19 -1.27
N LEU A 303 6.08 22.57 -0.09
CA LEU A 303 5.16 22.85 0.99
C LEU A 303 5.93 23.00 2.30
N SER A 304 5.78 24.12 2.99
CA SER A 304 6.43 24.35 4.29
C SER A 304 5.45 24.82 5.36
N VAL A 305 5.73 24.42 6.60
CA VAL A 305 5.04 24.81 7.81
C VAL A 305 6.09 25.26 8.82
N ARG A 306 6.01 26.52 9.25
CA ARG A 306 6.90 27.12 10.25
C ARG A 306 6.13 27.61 11.49
N GLY A 307 6.77 27.48 12.65
CA GLY A 307 6.38 28.23 13.85
C GLY A 307 6.87 29.67 13.76
N GLY A 308 6.09 30.63 14.25
CA GLY A 308 6.48 32.03 14.37
C GLY A 308 7.23 32.27 15.67
N ASN A 309 8.54 31.99 15.68
CA ASN A 309 9.48 32.47 16.70
C ASN A 309 10.68 33.14 16.02
N GLU A 310 11.49 33.88 16.80
CA GLU A 310 12.54 34.79 16.34
C GLU A 310 13.71 34.15 15.55
N ASN A 311 13.79 32.81 15.47
CA ASN A 311 14.81 32.10 14.69
C ASN A 311 14.20 31.20 13.59
N PRO A 312 14.15 31.67 12.32
CA PRO A 312 13.56 30.94 11.20
C PRO A 312 14.19 29.56 10.90
N SER A 313 15.46 29.38 11.25
CA SER A 313 16.24 28.16 10.96
C SER A 313 16.06 27.02 11.98
N LEU A 314 15.50 27.30 13.16
CA LEU A 314 15.33 26.31 14.24
C LEU A 314 13.88 25.83 14.40
N ASP A 315 12.92 26.43 13.69
CA ASP A 315 11.47 26.30 13.96
C ASP A 315 10.64 25.83 12.75
N THR A 316 11.29 25.24 11.74
CA THR A 316 10.59 24.57 10.63
C THR A 316 9.95 23.27 11.16
N LEU A 317 8.65 23.33 11.46
CA LEU A 317 7.87 22.19 11.96
C LEU A 317 7.83 21.05 10.93
N SER A 318 7.73 21.40 9.64
CA SER A 318 7.91 20.48 8.52
C SER A 318 8.09 21.25 7.22
N ALA A 319 9.05 20.88 6.38
CA ALA A 319 9.16 21.38 5.01
C ALA A 319 9.42 20.19 4.09
N VAL A 320 8.57 20.02 3.09
CA VAL A 320 8.66 18.97 2.09
C VAL A 320 8.79 19.60 0.70
N SER A 321 9.64 19.02 -0.14
CA SER A 321 9.81 19.43 -1.53
C SER A 321 10.06 18.25 -2.43
N ILE A 322 9.75 18.41 -3.72
CA ILE A 322 10.16 17.48 -4.76
C ILE A 322 11.62 17.78 -5.10
N SER A 323 12.53 16.87 -4.76
CA SER A 323 13.98 17.01 -5.01
C SER A 323 14.36 16.57 -6.42
N SER A 324 13.67 15.57 -6.97
CA SER A 324 13.86 15.12 -8.34
C SER A 324 12.62 14.44 -8.91
N GLU A 325 12.44 14.63 -10.21
CA GLU A 325 11.43 13.94 -11.03
C GLU A 325 12.14 13.34 -12.24
N LYS A 326 12.05 12.02 -12.40
CA LYS A 326 12.63 11.31 -13.54
C LYS A 326 11.51 10.59 -14.29
N ASN A 327 11.26 11.00 -15.52
CA ASN A 327 10.34 10.31 -16.42
C ASN A 327 11.03 9.06 -16.95
N PHE A 328 10.44 7.89 -16.70
CA PHE A 328 11.03 6.63 -17.11
C PHE A 328 10.47 6.18 -18.46
N VAL A 329 9.14 6.06 -18.61
CA VAL A 329 8.52 5.51 -19.83
C VAL A 329 7.06 5.94 -19.95
N THR A 330 6.65 6.37 -21.15
CA THR A 330 5.23 6.42 -21.56
C THR A 330 4.91 5.20 -22.42
N SER A 331 4.00 4.33 -21.95
CA SER A 331 3.49 3.19 -22.71
C SER A 331 2.25 3.60 -23.49
N LYS A 332 2.42 3.88 -24.79
CA LYS A 332 1.28 4.20 -25.69
C LYS A 332 0.25 3.08 -25.80
N SER A 333 0.68 1.83 -25.65
CA SER A 333 -0.21 0.66 -25.75
C SER A 333 -1.16 0.51 -24.56
N MET A 334 -0.79 1.05 -23.40
CA MET A 334 -1.52 0.90 -22.14
C MET A 334 -2.12 2.22 -21.65
N ASP A 335 -1.89 3.30 -22.41
CA ASP A 335 -2.19 4.69 -22.05
C ASP A 335 -1.74 5.00 -20.61
N ALA A 336 -0.47 4.72 -20.34
CA ALA A 336 0.13 4.79 -19.02
C ALA A 336 1.52 5.45 -19.01
N ASP A 337 1.79 6.19 -17.95
CA ASP A 337 3.06 6.85 -17.67
C ASP A 337 3.69 6.29 -16.39
N SER A 338 4.99 5.99 -16.46
CA SER A 338 5.82 5.58 -15.32
C SER A 338 6.94 6.61 -15.09
N TYR A 339 7.06 7.06 -13.84
CA TYR A 339 8.03 8.06 -13.42
C TYR A 339 8.39 7.88 -11.95
N LEU A 340 9.50 8.50 -11.54
CA LEU A 340 10.03 8.44 -10.18
C LEU A 340 10.03 9.84 -9.59
N ILE A 341 9.43 9.99 -8.42
CA ILE A 341 9.48 11.22 -7.63
C ILE A 341 10.27 10.95 -6.37
N HIS A 342 11.20 11.84 -6.03
CA HIS A 342 11.79 11.87 -4.70
C HIS A 342 11.26 13.06 -3.92
N LEU A 343 10.81 12.79 -2.70
CA LEU A 343 10.43 13.80 -1.72
C LEU A 343 11.55 13.97 -0.72
N LYS A 344 11.91 15.22 -0.42
CA LYS A 344 12.92 15.58 0.57
C LYS A 344 12.30 16.38 1.71
N THR A 345 12.62 16.02 2.95
CA THR A 345 12.26 16.77 4.16
C THR A 345 13.50 17.42 4.79
N GLY A 346 13.54 18.75 4.86
CA GLY A 346 14.69 19.50 5.35
C GLY A 346 15.92 19.42 4.43
N ASP A 347 17.10 19.74 4.96
CA ASP A 347 18.33 19.86 4.15
C ASP A 347 19.18 18.59 4.09
N ASP A 348 18.94 17.61 4.96
CA ASP A 348 19.70 16.35 5.01
C ASP A 348 19.31 15.37 3.88
N ILE A 349 20.33 14.76 3.27
CA ILE A 349 20.16 13.72 2.23
C ILE A 349 19.53 12.44 2.81
N ALA A 350 19.71 12.20 4.12
CA ALA A 350 19.12 11.04 4.81
C ALA A 350 17.57 11.11 4.95
N ASN A 351 16.97 12.25 4.62
CA ASN A 351 15.52 12.50 4.69
C ASN A 351 14.89 12.61 3.29
N GLU A 352 15.37 11.78 2.35
CA GLU A 352 14.79 11.64 1.02
C GLU A 352 14.01 10.31 0.91
N SER A 353 12.89 10.30 0.22
CA SER A 353 12.11 9.09 -0.03
C SER A 353 11.63 9.03 -1.48
N GLY A 354 12.00 7.95 -2.16
CA GLY A 354 11.62 7.68 -3.54
C GLY A 354 10.25 7.00 -3.67
N TYR A 355 9.47 7.42 -4.66
CA TYR A 355 8.17 6.87 -5.01
C TYR A 355 8.12 6.55 -6.49
N HIS A 356 7.95 5.26 -6.81
CA HIS A 356 7.64 4.86 -8.17
C HIS A 356 6.15 5.15 -8.45
N MET A 357 5.91 5.97 -9.45
CA MET A 357 4.59 6.44 -9.83
C MET A 357 4.12 5.71 -11.09
N TRP A 358 2.85 5.29 -11.09
CA TRP A 358 2.19 4.70 -12.24
C TRP A 358 0.87 5.40 -12.48
N LYS A 359 0.75 6.14 -13.58
CA LYS A 359 -0.46 6.87 -13.96
C LYS A 359 -1.06 6.22 -15.20
N GLN A 360 -2.29 5.74 -15.10
CA GLN A 360 -2.97 5.06 -16.21
C GLN A 360 -4.37 5.62 -16.46
N ARG A 361 -4.72 5.73 -17.74
CA ARG A 361 -6.03 6.20 -18.19
C ARG A 361 -6.93 5.03 -18.55
N PHE A 362 -8.21 5.16 -18.22
CA PHE A 362 -9.24 4.17 -18.50
C PHE A 362 -10.49 4.85 -19.05
N PRO A 363 -11.14 4.31 -20.09
CA PRO A 363 -12.39 4.86 -20.60
C PRO A 363 -13.51 4.72 -19.56
N VAL A 364 -14.30 5.78 -19.38
CA VAL A 364 -15.45 5.79 -18.46
C VAL A 364 -16.57 4.95 -19.05
N LYS A 365 -17.06 3.97 -18.30
CA LYS A 365 -18.21 3.15 -18.70
C LYS A 365 -19.52 3.92 -18.53
N GLN A 366 -20.43 3.84 -19.50
CA GLN A 366 -21.65 4.65 -19.52
C GLN A 366 -22.54 4.42 -18.29
N GLU A 367 -22.62 3.19 -17.78
CA GLU A 367 -23.39 2.82 -16.60
C GLU A 367 -22.89 3.50 -15.31
N THR A 368 -21.60 3.82 -15.24
CA THR A 368 -20.96 4.46 -14.07
C THR A 368 -21.00 5.99 -14.12
N LYS A 369 -21.40 6.61 -15.23
CA LYS A 369 -21.49 8.07 -15.36
C LYS A 369 -22.50 8.66 -14.40
N VAL A 370 -22.10 9.73 -13.72
CA VAL A 370 -22.91 10.49 -12.77
C VAL A 370 -23.08 11.92 -13.26
N ASP A 371 -24.19 12.59 -12.94
CA ASP A 371 -24.49 13.91 -13.49
C ASP A 371 -23.42 14.96 -13.16
N VAL A 372 -22.78 14.86 -12.00
CA VAL A 372 -21.68 15.75 -11.56
C VAL A 372 -20.37 15.57 -12.34
N ARG A 373 -20.26 14.53 -13.19
CA ARG A 373 -19.06 14.20 -14.00
C ARG A 373 -19.42 13.81 -15.43
N ARG A 374 -20.57 14.28 -15.94
CA ARG A 374 -21.10 13.83 -17.24
C ARG A 374 -20.14 14.11 -18.40
N GLU A 375 -19.32 15.14 -18.28
CA GLU A 375 -18.34 15.60 -19.27
C GLU A 375 -16.98 14.86 -19.24
N VAL A 376 -16.77 13.99 -18.24
CA VAL A 376 -15.52 13.25 -18.07
C VAL A 376 -15.64 11.90 -18.77
N GLU A 377 -14.77 11.67 -19.75
CA GLU A 377 -14.77 10.46 -20.59
C GLU A 377 -13.68 9.46 -20.21
N GLU A 378 -12.72 9.86 -19.37
CA GLU A 378 -11.60 9.03 -18.93
C GLU A 378 -11.39 9.15 -17.42
N TRP A 379 -11.19 8.01 -16.75
CA TRP A 379 -10.62 7.95 -15.41
C TRP A 379 -9.10 7.94 -15.50
N VAL A 380 -8.46 8.72 -14.63
CA VAL A 380 -7.02 8.67 -14.43
C VAL A 380 -6.77 8.08 -13.05
N VAL A 381 -6.13 6.90 -13.01
CA VAL A 381 -5.74 6.20 -11.78
C VAL A 381 -4.23 6.31 -11.65
N THR A 382 -3.77 6.90 -10.56
CA THR A 382 -2.34 6.99 -10.22
C THR A 382 -2.05 6.13 -9.00
N LEU A 383 -1.06 5.25 -9.09
CA LEU A 383 -0.55 4.44 -8.00
C LEU A 383 0.85 4.91 -7.62
N ALA A 384 1.11 5.09 -6.32
CA ALA A 384 2.43 5.45 -5.82
C ALA A 384 3.00 4.33 -4.92
N PHE A 385 4.16 3.82 -5.30
CA PHE A 385 4.87 2.72 -4.64
C PHE A 385 6.12 3.26 -3.92
N PRO A 386 6.16 3.28 -2.58
CA PRO A 386 7.31 3.79 -1.83
C PRO A 386 8.50 2.82 -1.91
N ILE A 387 9.64 3.25 -2.47
CA ILE A 387 10.81 2.37 -2.72
C ILE A 387 11.56 2.05 -1.41
N GLU A 388 11.56 2.98 -0.45
CA GLU A 388 12.31 2.88 0.80
C GLU A 388 11.42 3.12 2.04
N LYS A 389 12.04 3.31 3.22
CA LYS A 389 11.31 3.77 4.41
C LYS A 389 10.71 5.14 4.13
N ARG A 390 9.42 5.30 4.41
CA ARG A 390 8.76 6.61 4.31
C ARG A 390 9.36 7.60 5.30
N LEU A 391 9.26 8.88 4.96
CA LEU A 391 9.68 10.02 5.79
C LEU A 391 9.07 9.94 7.20
N GLN A 392 9.84 10.29 8.24
CA GLN A 392 9.33 10.36 9.62
C GLN A 392 8.13 11.32 9.69
N GLY A 393 7.06 10.91 10.39
CA GLY A 393 5.78 11.64 10.44
C GLY A 393 4.68 11.07 9.52
N SER A 394 5.03 10.21 8.56
CA SER A 394 4.10 9.46 7.69
C SER A 394 3.45 8.24 8.37
N SER A 395 3.33 8.24 9.70
CA SER A 395 2.95 7.09 10.55
C SER A 395 1.57 6.49 10.28
N ARG A 396 0.76 7.08 9.38
CA ARG A 396 -0.53 6.55 8.93
C ARG A 396 -0.39 6.00 7.51
N CYS A 397 -0.82 4.75 7.36
CA CYS A 397 -0.78 3.93 6.14
C CYS A 397 -1.24 4.65 4.88
N PRO A 398 -0.74 4.27 3.69
CA PRO A 398 -1.08 4.95 2.45
C PRO A 398 -2.59 4.82 2.20
N GLY A 399 -3.21 5.96 1.94
CA GLY A 399 -4.65 6.07 1.82
C GLY A 399 -5.12 6.15 0.37
N ILE A 400 -6.38 6.54 0.24
CA ILE A 400 -6.93 7.03 -1.02
C ILE A 400 -6.74 8.55 -1.07
N TYR A 401 -6.35 9.06 -2.23
CA TYR A 401 -6.24 10.47 -2.53
C TYR A 401 -7.27 10.82 -3.61
N ALA A 402 -7.96 11.94 -3.39
CA ALA A 402 -8.76 12.60 -4.41
C ALA A 402 -8.12 13.95 -4.70
N PHE A 403 -6.94 13.90 -5.32
CA PHE A 403 -5.94 14.98 -5.41
C PHE A 403 -5.33 15.39 -4.06
N LEU A 404 -6.15 15.40 -2.99
CA LEU A 404 -5.75 15.60 -1.61
C LEU A 404 -5.97 14.31 -0.79
N PRO A 405 -5.23 14.14 0.33
CA PRO A 405 -5.39 12.98 1.19
C PRO A 405 -6.80 12.91 1.77
N THR A 406 -7.32 11.69 1.86
CA THR A 406 -8.56 11.38 2.58
C THR A 406 -8.22 10.70 3.91
N ASP A 407 -9.18 10.64 4.85
CA ASP A 407 -9.05 9.88 6.10
C ASP A 407 -9.18 8.35 5.87
N THR A 408 -9.28 7.92 4.60
CA THR A 408 -9.44 6.51 4.24
C THR A 408 -8.11 5.77 4.31
N VAL A 409 -7.93 4.96 5.35
CA VAL A 409 -6.81 4.01 5.47
C VAL A 409 -7.12 2.77 4.64
N THR A 410 -6.22 2.33 3.75
CA THR A 410 -6.47 1.15 2.88
C THR A 410 -5.85 -0.15 3.39
N ASN A 411 -4.77 -0.06 4.16
CA ASN A 411 -3.83 -1.14 4.48
C ASN A 411 -3.09 -1.74 3.26
N PHE A 412 -3.18 -1.12 2.08
CA PHE A 412 -2.31 -1.46 0.97
C PHE A 412 -0.90 -0.90 1.19
N PRO A 413 0.14 -1.48 0.56
CA PRO A 413 1.51 -0.95 0.65
C PRO A 413 1.76 0.22 -0.33
N PHE A 414 0.78 0.58 -1.16
CA PHE A 414 0.82 1.65 -2.14
C PHE A 414 -0.34 2.64 -1.96
N ILE A 415 -0.19 3.85 -2.48
CA ILE A 415 -1.22 4.91 -2.44
C ILE A 415 -2.05 4.85 -3.73
N ILE A 416 -3.36 5.09 -3.62
CA ILE A 416 -4.26 5.19 -4.77
C ILE A 416 -4.73 6.64 -4.90
N GLN A 417 -4.51 7.26 -6.05
CA GLN A 417 -5.10 8.55 -6.41
C GLN A 417 -6.00 8.42 -7.63
N ALA A 418 -7.17 9.04 -7.58
CA ALA A 418 -8.08 9.25 -8.71
C ALA A 418 -9.10 10.37 -8.41
N ASP A 419 -9.97 10.74 -9.37
CA ASP A 419 -11.08 11.69 -9.15
C ASP A 419 -12.24 11.06 -8.37
N PHE A 420 -11.99 10.59 -7.14
CA PHE A 420 -13.05 10.02 -6.29
C PHE A 420 -14.05 11.09 -5.84
N LEU A 421 -15.33 10.73 -5.84
CA LEU A 421 -16.39 11.50 -5.19
C LEU A 421 -16.35 11.29 -3.67
N LEU A 422 -16.29 12.40 -2.94
CA LEU A 422 -16.20 12.42 -1.49
C LEU A 422 -17.51 12.88 -0.85
N ALA A 423 -17.72 12.53 0.41
CA ALA A 423 -18.74 13.15 1.25
C ALA A 423 -18.50 14.67 1.37
N SER A 424 -19.49 15.42 1.85
CA SER A 424 -19.39 16.88 2.03
C SER A 424 -18.18 17.29 2.88
N SER A 425 -17.72 16.44 3.80
CA SER A 425 -16.51 16.69 4.60
C SER A 425 -15.20 16.68 3.79
N ARG A 426 -15.21 16.09 2.59
CA ARG A 426 -14.03 15.83 1.75
C ARG A 426 -12.94 14.95 2.38
N GLU A 427 -13.30 14.19 3.41
CA GLU A 427 -12.37 13.27 4.09
C GLU A 427 -12.71 11.80 3.85
N ILE A 428 -13.96 11.50 3.48
CA ILE A 428 -14.46 10.14 3.33
C ILE A 428 -14.92 9.92 1.89
N ILE A 429 -14.48 8.84 1.27
CA ILE A 429 -14.93 8.45 -0.07
C ILE A 429 -16.37 7.90 -0.02
N LEU A 430 -17.16 8.21 -1.03
CA LEU A 430 -18.51 7.65 -1.16
C LEU A 430 -18.42 6.23 -1.71
N TRP A 431 -18.35 5.24 -0.82
CA TRP A 431 -18.12 3.85 -1.20
C TRP A 431 -19.17 3.28 -2.15
N ASP A 432 -20.45 3.58 -1.96
CA ASP A 432 -21.53 3.01 -2.79
C ASP A 432 -21.82 3.82 -4.06
N ASN A 433 -21.07 4.90 -4.31
CA ASN A 433 -21.22 5.66 -5.52
C ASN A 433 -20.68 4.90 -6.74
N LYS A 434 -21.49 4.78 -7.80
CA LYS A 434 -21.15 4.05 -9.03
C LYS A 434 -19.91 4.58 -9.78
N TRP A 435 -19.62 5.88 -9.70
CA TRP A 435 -18.41 6.48 -10.24
C TRP A 435 -17.17 5.96 -9.51
N ASN A 436 -17.19 5.96 -8.18
CA ASN A 436 -16.10 5.45 -7.35
C ASN A 436 -15.91 3.95 -7.50
N GLN A 437 -17.01 3.19 -7.63
CA GLN A 437 -16.93 1.76 -7.94
C GLN A 437 -16.23 1.53 -9.29
N GLY A 438 -16.57 2.29 -10.33
CA GLY A 438 -15.89 2.22 -11.63
C GLY A 438 -14.38 2.48 -11.54
N ILE A 439 -13.97 3.49 -10.75
CA ILE A 439 -12.55 3.76 -10.48
C ILE A 439 -11.89 2.58 -9.76
N LEU A 440 -12.51 2.06 -8.69
CA LEU A 440 -11.97 0.93 -7.92
C LEU A 440 -11.83 -0.33 -8.78
N ASP A 441 -12.72 -0.55 -9.74
CA ASP A 441 -12.66 -1.66 -10.68
C ASP A 441 -11.46 -1.56 -11.65
N CYS A 442 -10.91 -0.34 -11.87
CA CYS A 442 -9.72 -0.11 -12.70
C CYS A 442 -8.41 -0.30 -11.91
N VAL A 443 -8.43 -0.18 -10.58
CA VAL A 443 -7.23 -0.28 -9.73
C VAL A 443 -6.48 -1.61 -9.90
N PRO A 444 -7.14 -2.79 -9.97
CA PRO A 444 -6.45 -4.05 -10.20
C PRO A 444 -5.66 -4.10 -11.51
N ASP A 445 -6.22 -3.59 -12.60
CA ASP A 445 -5.52 -3.53 -13.90
C ASP A 445 -4.33 -2.57 -13.84
N ALA A 446 -4.52 -1.37 -13.27
CA ALA A 446 -3.43 -0.43 -13.05
C ALA A 446 -2.30 -1.03 -12.21
N PHE A 447 -2.63 -1.75 -11.14
CA PHE A 447 -1.65 -2.39 -10.26
C PHE A 447 -0.88 -3.47 -11.00
N VAL A 448 -1.55 -4.40 -11.68
CA VAL A 448 -0.89 -5.52 -12.36
C VAL A 448 0.03 -5.02 -13.47
N ASN A 449 -0.41 -4.01 -14.21
CA ASN A 449 0.39 -3.35 -15.23
C ASN A 449 1.64 -2.69 -14.65
N ALA A 450 1.48 -1.91 -13.58
CA ALA A 450 2.59 -1.26 -12.88
C ALA A 450 3.59 -2.27 -12.33
N PHE A 451 3.08 -3.26 -11.58
CA PHE A 451 3.88 -4.29 -10.92
C PHE A 451 4.65 -5.15 -11.93
N THR A 452 3.97 -5.57 -13.01
CA THR A 452 4.60 -6.36 -14.07
C THR A 452 5.69 -5.56 -14.78
N THR A 453 5.46 -4.27 -15.04
CA THR A 453 6.47 -3.39 -15.64
C THR A 453 7.67 -3.23 -14.72
N LEU A 454 7.45 -2.99 -13.42
CA LEU A 454 8.50 -2.89 -12.39
C LEU A 454 9.35 -4.16 -12.27
N VAL A 455 8.69 -5.34 -12.23
CA VAL A 455 9.40 -6.62 -12.14
C VAL A 455 10.19 -6.91 -13.42
N LYS A 456 9.62 -6.60 -14.60
CA LYS A 456 10.26 -6.85 -15.90
C LYS A 456 11.36 -5.84 -16.22
N SER A 457 11.28 -4.59 -15.79
CA SER A 457 12.36 -3.61 -16.00
C SER A 457 13.66 -4.01 -15.27
N LEU A 458 13.56 -4.87 -14.26
CA LEU A 458 14.69 -5.41 -13.49
C LEU A 458 15.26 -6.72 -14.07
N ILE A 459 14.81 -7.17 -15.25
CA ILE A 459 15.35 -8.38 -15.92
C ILE A 459 16.87 -8.28 -16.10
N ASN A 460 17.45 -7.07 -16.19
CA ASN A 460 18.91 -6.87 -16.26
C ASN A 460 19.58 -6.56 -14.90
N ALA A 461 18.82 -6.22 -13.85
CA ALA A 461 19.32 -5.89 -12.52
C ALA A 461 19.56 -7.13 -11.65
N PRO A 462 20.53 -7.16 -10.70
CA PRO A 462 20.81 -8.33 -9.87
C PRO A 462 19.54 -8.94 -9.23
N VAL A 463 19.44 -10.28 -9.19
CA VAL A 463 18.28 -10.99 -8.63
C VAL A 463 18.01 -10.58 -7.17
N SER A 464 19.04 -10.15 -6.44
CA SER A 464 18.95 -9.61 -5.08
C SER A 464 18.12 -8.32 -4.94
N SER A 465 17.85 -7.59 -6.03
CA SER A 465 17.01 -6.38 -6.02
C SER A 465 15.50 -6.67 -6.18
N LEU A 466 15.15 -7.86 -6.67
CA LEU A 466 13.75 -8.24 -6.95
C LEU A 466 12.87 -8.41 -5.70
N PRO A 467 13.34 -8.97 -4.57
CA PRO A 467 12.49 -9.24 -3.40
C PRO A 467 11.78 -7.99 -2.85
N GLN A 468 12.43 -6.83 -2.94
CA GLN A 468 11.86 -5.57 -2.48
C GLN A 468 10.58 -5.20 -3.23
N MET A 469 10.49 -5.48 -4.54
CA MET A 469 9.30 -5.16 -5.34
C MET A 469 8.07 -5.94 -4.87
N PHE A 470 8.27 -7.19 -4.45
CA PHE A 470 7.20 -8.06 -3.97
C PHE A 470 6.56 -7.56 -2.67
N ARG A 471 7.22 -6.64 -1.93
CA ARG A 471 6.63 -5.96 -0.77
C ARG A 471 5.48 -5.01 -1.13
N PHE A 472 5.31 -4.69 -2.42
CA PHE A 472 4.15 -3.93 -2.92
C PHE A 472 2.87 -4.76 -3.06
N LEU A 473 2.94 -6.08 -2.86
CA LEU A 473 1.75 -6.91 -2.90
C LEU A 473 0.82 -6.61 -1.72
N PRO A 474 -0.48 -6.36 -1.95
CA PRO A 474 -1.42 -6.06 -0.89
C PRO A 474 -1.77 -7.35 -0.13
N ILE A 475 -0.92 -7.77 0.80
CA ILE A 475 -1.10 -9.02 1.59
C ILE A 475 -1.89 -8.79 2.88
N THR A 476 -1.92 -7.57 3.39
CA THR A 476 -2.61 -7.21 4.64
C THR A 476 -4.11 -7.13 4.41
N ASN A 477 -4.91 -7.50 5.42
CA ASN A 477 -6.37 -7.38 5.34
C ASN A 477 -6.79 -5.92 5.12
N PRO A 478 -7.55 -5.61 4.05
CA PRO A 478 -7.98 -4.26 3.79
C PRO A 478 -9.00 -3.78 4.81
N SER A 479 -9.07 -2.46 5.01
CA SER A 479 -9.98 -1.83 5.97
C SER A 479 -11.47 -1.90 5.58
N HIS A 480 -11.78 -2.19 4.31
CA HIS A 480 -13.13 -2.13 3.76
C HIS A 480 -13.41 -3.26 2.77
N GLN A 481 -14.65 -3.74 2.72
CA GLN A 481 -15.05 -4.87 1.85
C GLN A 481 -14.84 -4.59 0.36
N LYS A 482 -15.03 -3.34 -0.09
CA LYS A 482 -14.76 -2.96 -1.49
C LYS A 482 -13.27 -3.05 -1.84
N LEU A 483 -12.39 -2.69 -0.89
CA LEU A 483 -10.95 -2.87 -1.06
C LEU A 483 -10.56 -4.35 -1.02
N LYS A 484 -11.29 -5.18 -0.26
CA LYS A 484 -11.11 -6.64 -0.32
C LYS A 484 -11.36 -7.19 -1.72
N ARG A 485 -12.42 -6.72 -2.41
CA ARG A 485 -12.66 -7.09 -3.82
C ARG A 485 -11.52 -6.65 -4.75
N VAL A 486 -10.96 -5.46 -4.52
CA VAL A 486 -9.77 -4.97 -5.27
C VAL A 486 -8.57 -5.89 -5.02
N GLN A 487 -8.27 -6.23 -3.77
CA GLN A 487 -7.19 -7.15 -3.40
C GLN A 487 -7.38 -8.55 -4.03
N ASP A 488 -8.58 -9.11 -3.96
CA ASP A 488 -8.88 -10.43 -4.52
C ASP A 488 -8.76 -10.42 -6.06
N SER A 489 -9.18 -9.33 -6.71
CA SER A 489 -9.01 -9.14 -8.16
C SER A 489 -7.53 -9.00 -8.56
N ILE A 490 -6.73 -8.24 -7.77
CA ILE A 490 -5.28 -8.16 -7.95
C ILE A 490 -4.67 -9.56 -7.85
N GLN A 491 -4.98 -10.32 -6.79
CA GLN A 491 -4.48 -11.69 -6.63
C GLN A 491 -4.83 -12.54 -7.86
N ALA A 492 -6.11 -12.57 -8.26
CA ALA A 492 -6.58 -13.38 -9.37
C ALA A 492 -5.91 -13.05 -10.71
N LYS A 493 -5.69 -11.77 -11.00
CA LYS A 493 -4.99 -11.33 -12.21
C LYS A 493 -3.50 -11.71 -12.18
N LEU A 494 -2.81 -11.47 -11.05
CA LEU A 494 -1.39 -11.84 -10.89
C LEU A 494 -1.13 -13.34 -11.03
N MET A 495 -2.09 -14.21 -10.68
CA MET A 495 -1.96 -15.66 -10.87
C MET A 495 -1.73 -16.08 -12.33
N ASN A 496 -2.05 -15.20 -13.29
CA ASN A 496 -1.90 -15.44 -14.71
C ASN A 496 -0.69 -14.74 -15.35
N GLU A 497 0.02 -13.90 -14.59
CA GLU A 497 1.16 -13.13 -15.07
C GLU A 497 2.49 -13.86 -14.84
N THR A 498 3.41 -13.73 -15.79
CA THR A 498 4.77 -14.30 -15.68
C THR A 498 5.68 -13.37 -14.87
N ILE A 499 5.47 -13.35 -13.56
CA ILE A 499 6.13 -12.41 -12.63
C ILE A 499 7.01 -13.08 -11.59
N VAL A 500 6.89 -14.39 -11.36
CA VAL A 500 7.66 -15.06 -10.30
C VAL A 500 9.03 -15.44 -10.84
N PRO A 501 10.13 -14.90 -10.27
CA PRO A 501 11.47 -15.26 -10.70
C PRO A 501 11.81 -16.68 -10.23
N CYS A 502 12.26 -17.49 -11.16
CA CYS A 502 12.67 -18.86 -10.92
C CYS A 502 14.18 -18.98 -10.93
N GLU A 503 14.71 -19.92 -10.14
CA GLU A 503 16.06 -20.41 -10.39
C GLU A 503 16.12 -21.01 -11.78
N SER A 504 16.97 -20.43 -12.62
CA SER A 504 17.41 -21.13 -13.80
C SER A 504 18.75 -21.79 -13.45
N PHE A 505 18.87 -23.07 -13.77
CA PHE A 505 20.16 -23.74 -13.74
C PHE A 505 21.04 -23.34 -14.95
N THR A 506 20.61 -22.31 -15.70
CA THR A 506 21.24 -21.65 -16.85
C THR A 506 21.64 -20.20 -16.49
N SER A 507 22.21 -19.42 -17.42
CA SER A 507 22.61 -18.02 -17.18
C SER A 507 21.46 -17.00 -17.35
N GLU A 508 20.32 -17.39 -17.92
CA GLU A 508 19.18 -16.49 -18.16
C GLU A 508 18.22 -16.43 -16.97
N LYS A 509 17.61 -15.27 -16.72
CA LYS A 509 16.56 -15.15 -15.71
C LYS A 509 15.24 -15.66 -16.28
N LEU A 510 14.64 -16.62 -15.58
CA LEU A 510 13.37 -17.20 -15.99
C LEU A 510 12.24 -16.67 -15.10
N PHE A 511 11.15 -16.21 -15.69
CA PHE A 511 9.94 -15.80 -14.98
C PHE A 511 8.76 -16.70 -15.37
N ARG A 512 7.96 -17.10 -14.38
CA ARG A 512 6.83 -18.01 -14.55
C ARG A 512 5.59 -17.53 -13.83
N LYS A 513 4.45 -18.15 -14.14
CA LYS A 513 3.19 -17.86 -13.44
C LYS A 513 3.24 -18.46 -12.03
N PRO A 514 2.63 -17.84 -11.02
CA PRO A 514 2.73 -18.33 -9.64
C PRO A 514 2.34 -19.81 -9.45
N HIS A 515 1.34 -20.30 -10.17
CA HIS A 515 0.88 -21.69 -10.07
C HIS A 515 1.81 -22.73 -10.74
N GLU A 516 2.79 -22.28 -11.53
CA GLU A 516 3.80 -23.12 -12.16
C GLU A 516 5.07 -23.25 -11.30
N VAL A 517 5.16 -22.47 -10.20
CA VAL A 517 6.36 -22.34 -9.37
C VAL A 517 6.19 -23.07 -8.03
N TYR A 518 7.25 -23.75 -7.63
CA TYR A 518 7.32 -24.52 -6.40
C TYR A 518 8.46 -24.08 -5.49
N LYS A 519 8.26 -24.20 -4.18
CA LYS A 519 9.32 -24.09 -3.18
C LYS A 519 10.14 -25.39 -3.13
N LEU A 520 11.46 -25.24 -3.16
CA LEU A 520 12.41 -26.33 -3.00
C LEU A 520 12.96 -26.32 -1.58
N LEU A 521 13.03 -27.48 -0.93
CA LEU A 521 13.62 -27.57 0.41
C LEU A 521 15.05 -26.98 0.41
N PRO A 522 15.38 -26.04 1.32
CA PRO A 522 16.67 -25.34 1.31
C PRO A 522 17.89 -26.28 1.35
N THR A 523 17.79 -27.35 2.12
CA THR A 523 18.82 -28.40 2.21
C THR A 523 19.05 -29.10 0.86
N PHE A 524 17.97 -29.47 0.16
CA PHE A 524 18.07 -30.06 -1.17
C PHE A 524 18.58 -29.08 -2.22
N ARG A 525 18.20 -27.80 -2.12
CA ARG A 525 18.73 -26.73 -2.97
C ARG A 525 20.26 -26.62 -2.85
N SER A 526 20.77 -26.66 -1.63
CA SER A 526 22.23 -26.67 -1.36
C SER A 526 22.91 -27.87 -2.03
N ILE A 527 22.31 -29.05 -1.91
CA ILE A 527 22.82 -30.29 -2.54
C ILE A 527 22.88 -30.16 -4.07
N LEU A 528 21.82 -29.65 -4.71
CA LEU A 528 21.81 -29.45 -6.17
C LEU A 528 22.87 -28.44 -6.62
N ASN A 529 23.06 -27.34 -5.87
CA ASN A 529 24.08 -26.35 -6.18
C ASN A 529 25.51 -26.91 -6.03
N ALA A 530 25.77 -27.68 -4.97
CA ALA A 530 27.06 -28.34 -4.76
C ALA A 530 27.33 -29.43 -5.82
N ALA A 531 26.32 -30.19 -6.21
CA ALA A 531 26.47 -31.18 -7.26
C ALA A 531 26.71 -30.52 -8.64
N LYS A 532 26.09 -29.36 -8.89
CA LYS A 532 26.33 -28.56 -10.10
C LYS A 532 27.76 -28.01 -10.16
N SER A 533 28.32 -27.53 -9.05
CA SER A 533 29.72 -27.06 -9.02
C SER A 533 30.71 -28.21 -9.26
N GLN A 534 30.29 -29.45 -9.04
CA GLN A 534 31.02 -30.68 -9.36
C GLN A 534 30.69 -31.24 -10.75
N HIS A 535 30.07 -30.44 -11.63
CA HIS A 535 29.73 -30.80 -13.02
C HIS A 535 28.77 -32.01 -13.18
N VAL A 536 28.00 -32.35 -12.15
CA VAL A 536 26.91 -33.32 -12.28
C VAL A 536 25.76 -32.66 -13.02
N SER A 537 25.37 -33.22 -14.18
CA SER A 537 24.30 -32.66 -15.00
C SER A 537 22.91 -33.06 -14.47
N PHE A 538 22.03 -32.06 -14.39
CA PHE A 538 20.63 -32.19 -13.98
C PHE A 538 19.64 -31.70 -15.05
N SER A 539 20.14 -31.08 -16.12
CA SER A 539 19.39 -30.22 -17.04
C SER A 539 18.34 -30.95 -17.86
N THR A 540 18.56 -32.21 -18.22
CA THR A 540 17.61 -33.02 -19.00
C THR A 540 16.48 -33.63 -18.17
N ASN A 541 16.62 -33.75 -16.84
CA ASN A 541 15.65 -34.45 -15.98
C ASN A 541 14.80 -33.54 -15.10
N ILE A 542 15.31 -32.37 -14.71
CA ILE A 542 14.55 -31.40 -13.92
C ILE A 542 13.60 -30.60 -14.82
N VAL A 543 14.09 -30.15 -15.99
CA VAL A 543 13.32 -29.35 -16.95
C VAL A 543 12.21 -30.19 -17.62
N SER A 544 12.48 -31.47 -17.90
CA SER A 544 11.49 -32.40 -18.50
C SER A 544 10.35 -32.77 -17.55
N GLN A 545 10.50 -32.54 -16.25
CA GLN A 545 9.46 -32.77 -15.24
C GLN A 545 8.56 -31.55 -15.01
N GLY A 546 8.77 -30.45 -15.74
CA GLY A 546 7.86 -29.30 -15.78
C GLY A 546 7.74 -28.50 -14.47
N ALA A 547 8.67 -28.67 -13.53
CA ALA A 547 8.66 -27.94 -12.26
C ALA A 547 9.65 -26.77 -12.30
N TYR A 548 9.16 -25.56 -12.06
CA TYR A 548 9.99 -24.37 -11.92
C TYR A 548 10.17 -24.02 -10.45
N PHE A 549 11.39 -23.71 -10.01
CA PHE A 549 11.67 -23.45 -8.60
C PHE A 549 11.80 -21.97 -8.30
N LEU A 550 11.23 -21.54 -7.19
CA LEU A 550 11.38 -20.17 -6.68
C LEU A 550 12.86 -19.84 -6.46
N THR A 551 13.30 -18.64 -6.84
CA THR A 551 14.64 -18.12 -6.50
C THR A 551 14.89 -18.14 -4.99
N SER A 552 16.12 -18.48 -4.58
CA SER A 552 16.51 -18.47 -3.15
C SER A 552 16.31 -17.10 -2.48
N SER A 553 16.45 -16.01 -3.23
CA SER A 553 16.26 -14.63 -2.72
C SER A 553 14.82 -14.30 -2.30
N LEU A 554 13.82 -15.10 -2.68
CA LEU A 554 12.42 -14.96 -2.26
C LEU A 554 11.99 -16.07 -1.29
N ASP A 555 12.88 -17.01 -0.98
CA ASP A 555 12.62 -18.19 -0.14
C ASP A 555 13.05 -17.95 1.31
N GLU A 556 12.76 -16.75 1.83
CA GLU A 556 13.06 -16.34 3.20
C GLU A 556 11.78 -16.20 4.05
N ILE A 557 11.94 -16.31 5.38
CA ILE A 557 10.83 -16.23 6.36
C ILE A 557 9.99 -14.96 6.16
N GLU A 558 10.64 -13.83 5.87
CA GLU A 558 9.96 -12.54 5.68
C GLU A 558 9.00 -12.51 4.48
N TYR A 559 9.18 -13.36 3.46
CA TYR A 559 8.33 -13.40 2.26
C TYR A 559 7.23 -14.45 2.33
N HIS A 560 7.11 -15.25 3.41
CA HIS A 560 6.14 -16.35 3.47
C HIS A 560 4.69 -15.90 3.24
N SER A 561 4.29 -14.77 3.82
CA SER A 561 2.96 -14.20 3.62
C SER A 561 2.71 -13.78 2.16
N ILE A 562 3.76 -13.31 1.47
CA ILE A 562 3.71 -12.98 0.05
C ILE A 562 3.59 -14.24 -0.80
N LEU A 563 4.38 -15.28 -0.52
CA LEU A 563 4.30 -16.56 -1.24
C LEU A 563 2.93 -17.22 -1.07
N ASN A 564 2.35 -17.12 0.13
CA ASN A 564 0.98 -17.56 0.41
C ASN A 564 -0.05 -16.75 -0.38
N PHE A 565 0.12 -15.43 -0.46
CA PHE A 565 -0.72 -14.58 -1.31
C PHE A 565 -0.63 -14.97 -2.79
N LEU A 566 0.55 -15.34 -3.28
CA LEU A 566 0.74 -15.85 -4.65
C LEU A 566 0.40 -17.35 -4.80
N ARG A 567 -0.07 -18.01 -3.74
CA ARG A 567 -0.43 -19.44 -3.71
C ARG A 567 0.69 -20.36 -4.20
N ILE A 568 1.95 -19.98 -3.98
CA ILE A 568 3.12 -20.77 -4.34
C ILE A 568 3.18 -21.97 -3.40
N ARG A 569 3.28 -23.17 -3.98
CA ARG A 569 3.13 -24.43 -3.25
C ARG A 569 4.48 -25.06 -2.93
N ASP A 570 4.49 -25.87 -1.88
CA ASP A 570 5.56 -26.82 -1.66
C ASP A 570 5.50 -27.93 -2.71
N LEU A 571 6.68 -28.43 -3.07
CA LEU A 571 6.83 -29.48 -4.06
C LEU A 571 6.38 -30.84 -3.50
N ASP A 572 5.72 -31.66 -4.31
CA ASP A 572 5.34 -33.03 -3.92
C ASP A 572 6.60 -33.84 -3.53
N PRO A 573 6.64 -34.47 -2.34
CA PRO A 573 7.67 -35.43 -1.94
C PRO A 573 8.08 -36.43 -3.03
N LYS A 574 7.14 -36.91 -3.85
CA LYS A 574 7.39 -37.84 -4.95
C LYS A 574 8.27 -37.26 -6.05
N TRP A 575 8.33 -35.94 -6.19
CA TRP A 575 9.22 -35.28 -7.14
C TRP A 575 10.69 -35.49 -6.72
N TYR A 576 11.03 -35.31 -5.45
CA TYR A 576 12.40 -35.50 -4.94
C TYR A 576 12.91 -36.92 -5.23
N VAL A 577 12.05 -37.91 -4.98
CA VAL A 577 12.28 -39.33 -5.31
C VAL A 577 12.66 -39.49 -6.79
N ARG A 578 11.85 -38.96 -7.71
CA ARG A 578 12.12 -39.07 -9.16
C ARG A 578 13.38 -38.32 -9.58
N CYS A 579 13.63 -37.14 -9.02
CA CYS A 579 14.83 -36.34 -9.31
C CYS A 579 16.10 -37.11 -8.91
N ILE A 580 16.12 -37.69 -7.70
CA ILE A 580 17.27 -38.47 -7.23
C ILE A 580 17.44 -39.75 -8.09
N ALA A 581 16.35 -40.47 -8.36
CA ALA A 581 16.41 -41.71 -9.14
C ALA A 581 16.86 -41.52 -10.60
N SER A 582 16.56 -40.38 -11.21
CA SER A 582 16.90 -40.09 -12.61
C SER A 582 18.26 -39.39 -12.77
N SER A 583 18.90 -38.96 -11.68
CA SER A 583 20.19 -38.25 -11.75
C SER A 583 21.35 -39.14 -11.33
N ASN A 584 22.56 -38.79 -11.76
CA ASN A 584 23.78 -39.43 -11.28
C ASN A 584 24.25 -38.86 -9.92
N ILE A 585 23.36 -38.25 -9.13
CA ILE A 585 23.76 -37.52 -7.91
C ILE A 585 24.33 -38.44 -6.83
N VAL A 586 23.95 -39.73 -6.82
CA VAL A 586 24.41 -40.68 -5.81
C VAL A 586 25.87 -41.08 -6.04
N MET A 587 26.29 -41.29 -7.30
CA MET A 587 27.65 -41.73 -7.65
C MET A 587 28.55 -40.62 -8.18
N GLY A 588 27.97 -39.55 -8.73
CA GLY A 588 28.69 -38.50 -9.44
C GLY A 588 29.17 -37.33 -8.58
N VAL A 589 28.80 -37.28 -7.29
CA VAL A 589 29.23 -36.22 -6.36
C VAL A 589 30.25 -36.74 -5.35
N SER A 590 30.97 -35.81 -4.71
CA SER A 590 31.87 -36.10 -3.60
C SER A 590 31.15 -36.75 -2.43
N ASP A 591 31.91 -37.46 -1.60
CA ASP A 591 31.37 -38.14 -0.43
C ASP A 591 30.65 -37.18 0.53
N ASP A 592 31.13 -35.96 0.70
CA ASP A 592 30.47 -34.94 1.53
C ASP A 592 29.06 -34.58 1.03
N VAL A 593 28.90 -34.33 -0.28
CA VAL A 593 27.60 -33.97 -0.87
C VAL A 593 26.65 -35.17 -0.86
N TYR A 594 27.20 -36.38 -1.10
CA TYR A 594 26.45 -37.62 -0.99
C TYR A 594 25.94 -37.87 0.44
N LEU A 595 26.77 -37.62 1.46
CA LEU A 595 26.37 -37.73 2.85
C LEU A 595 25.28 -36.70 3.21
N GLN A 596 25.41 -35.46 2.73
CA GLN A 596 24.35 -34.45 2.87
C GLN A 596 23.03 -34.92 2.26
N LEU A 597 23.07 -35.57 1.09
CA LEU A 597 21.89 -36.16 0.46
C LEU A 597 21.26 -37.26 1.32
N LEU A 598 22.06 -38.15 1.91
CA LEU A 598 21.54 -39.18 2.81
C LEU A 598 20.92 -38.59 4.08
N VAL A 599 21.55 -37.58 4.68
CA VAL A 599 21.01 -36.87 5.85
C VAL A 599 19.70 -36.17 5.50
N PHE A 600 19.63 -35.53 4.34
CA PHE A 600 18.40 -34.95 3.81
C PHE A 600 17.27 -35.98 3.69
N ILE A 601 17.55 -37.15 3.10
CA ILE A 601 16.55 -38.23 2.99
C ILE A 601 16.13 -38.72 4.37
N ALA A 602 17.09 -38.89 5.28
CA ALA A 602 16.85 -39.31 6.66
C ALA A 602 16.04 -38.28 7.46
N GLU A 603 16.13 -36.99 7.15
CA GLU A 603 15.41 -35.93 7.86
C GLU A 603 13.98 -35.75 7.34
N TYR A 604 13.81 -35.63 6.02
CA TYR A 604 12.53 -35.23 5.42
C TYR A 604 11.65 -36.39 4.96
N PHE A 605 12.23 -37.59 4.80
CA PHE A 605 11.54 -38.73 4.19
C PHE A 605 11.63 -40.02 5.00
N LEU A 606 11.81 -39.91 6.32
CA LEU A 606 11.58 -41.00 7.27
C LEU A 606 10.28 -41.73 6.94
N TYR A 607 10.33 -43.06 6.90
CA TYR A 607 9.20 -43.95 6.56
C TYR A 607 8.58 -43.80 5.16
N ASN A 608 9.10 -42.95 4.26
CA ASN A 608 8.53 -42.79 2.92
C ASN A 608 8.86 -44.00 2.03
N ALA A 609 7.84 -44.82 1.73
CA ALA A 609 7.98 -46.05 0.96
C ALA A 609 8.52 -45.82 -0.46
N ASN A 610 8.40 -44.62 -1.02
CA ASN A 610 8.81 -44.33 -2.40
C ASN A 610 10.34 -44.36 -2.59
N PHE A 611 11.13 -44.09 -1.54
CA PHE A 611 12.59 -44.19 -1.61
C PHE A 611 13.11 -45.62 -1.53
N ARG A 612 12.24 -46.60 -1.21
CA ARG A 612 12.67 -47.97 -0.94
C ARG A 612 13.27 -48.69 -2.15
N ASN A 613 12.85 -48.30 -3.35
CA ASN A 613 13.25 -48.94 -4.61
C ASN A 613 14.37 -48.19 -5.35
N ILE A 614 14.87 -47.09 -4.82
CA ILE A 614 15.97 -46.33 -5.41
C ILE A 614 17.30 -46.91 -4.92
N PRO A 615 18.29 -47.16 -5.80
CA PRO A 615 19.65 -47.50 -5.39
C PRO A 615 20.32 -46.29 -4.73
N LEU A 616 20.28 -46.22 -3.39
CA LEU A 616 20.80 -45.09 -2.61
C LEU A 616 22.03 -45.45 -1.79
N ILE A 617 22.16 -46.71 -1.38
CA ILE A 617 23.11 -47.10 -0.34
C ILE A 617 24.37 -47.64 -1.00
N LYS A 618 25.49 -46.91 -0.84
CA LYS A 618 26.83 -47.35 -1.27
C LYS A 618 27.36 -48.48 -0.36
N TYR A 619 27.86 -49.55 -0.96
CA TYR A 619 28.59 -50.62 -0.28
C TYR A 619 29.79 -51.07 -1.12
N THR A 620 30.80 -51.66 -0.47
CA THR A 620 31.96 -52.21 -1.18
C THR A 620 31.64 -53.62 -1.67
N GLY A 621 31.65 -53.83 -2.98
CA GLY A 621 31.40 -55.12 -3.61
C GLY A 621 32.57 -56.09 -3.52
N LEU A 622 32.36 -57.32 -4.02
CA LEU A 622 33.37 -58.40 -4.05
C LEU A 622 34.64 -58.02 -4.85
N ASP A 623 34.49 -57.13 -5.82
CA ASP A 623 35.55 -56.59 -6.67
C ASP A 623 36.27 -55.38 -6.05
N GLY A 624 35.96 -55.03 -4.80
CA GLY A 624 36.50 -53.84 -4.12
C GLY A 624 35.89 -52.51 -4.60
N ASN A 625 35.06 -52.54 -5.66
CA ASN A 625 34.42 -51.35 -6.20
C ASN A 625 33.17 -50.96 -5.40
N VAL A 626 32.89 -49.66 -5.34
CA VAL A 626 31.67 -49.16 -4.72
C VAL A 626 30.46 -49.46 -5.61
N LYS A 627 29.48 -50.17 -5.06
CA LYS A 627 28.21 -50.53 -5.70
C LYS A 627 27.04 -49.93 -4.93
N LEU A 628 25.89 -49.82 -5.59
CA LEU A 628 24.65 -49.35 -4.98
C LEU A 628 23.71 -50.51 -4.70
N CYS A 629 23.00 -50.45 -3.58
CA CYS A 629 21.84 -51.30 -3.33
C CYS A 629 20.61 -50.45 -3.00
N LYS A 630 19.42 -50.99 -3.27
CA LYS A 630 18.17 -50.36 -2.88
C LYS A 630 17.94 -50.56 -1.38
N VAL A 631 17.17 -49.68 -0.77
CA VAL A 631 16.78 -49.80 0.64
C VAL A 631 16.00 -51.10 0.88
N ASN A 632 15.11 -51.49 -0.06
CA ASN A 632 14.40 -52.76 0.02
C ASN A 632 15.33 -53.97 -0.01
N ASP A 633 16.39 -53.93 -0.81
CA ASP A 633 17.36 -55.02 -0.93
C ASP A 633 18.14 -55.26 0.37
N VAL A 634 18.10 -54.34 1.33
CA VAL A 634 18.71 -54.52 2.66
C VAL A 634 17.79 -55.28 3.61
N SER A 635 16.48 -55.14 3.42
CA SER A 635 15.44 -55.62 4.35
C SER A 635 14.98 -57.06 4.10
N VAL A 636 15.32 -57.64 2.93
CA VAL A 636 14.87 -58.99 2.54
C VAL A 636 15.86 -60.05 3.08
N PRO A 637 15.39 -61.13 3.75
CA PRO A 637 16.28 -62.15 4.30
C PRO A 637 17.09 -62.94 3.27
N SER A 638 16.64 -62.97 2.01
CA SER A 638 17.27 -63.71 0.90
C SER A 638 18.31 -62.90 0.12
N SER A 639 18.47 -61.60 0.38
CA SER A 639 19.54 -60.77 -0.18
C SER A 639 20.71 -60.66 0.81
N SER A 640 21.92 -60.44 0.28
CA SER A 640 23.14 -60.35 1.09
C SER A 640 23.02 -59.21 2.12
N ARG A 641 22.85 -59.56 3.41
CA ARG A 641 22.55 -58.63 4.51
C ARG A 641 23.56 -57.48 4.54
N LYS A 642 23.09 -56.23 4.67
CA LYS A 642 24.00 -55.08 4.83
C LYS A 642 24.24 -54.75 6.30
N LEU A 643 25.49 -54.51 6.67
CA LEU A 643 25.95 -54.33 8.06
C LEU A 643 26.70 -53.01 8.27
N LEU A 644 26.71 -52.57 9.53
CA LEU A 644 27.54 -51.48 10.06
C LEU A 644 28.47 -52.02 11.15
N ALA A 645 29.73 -51.58 11.19
CA ALA A 645 30.66 -51.97 12.24
C ALA A 645 30.29 -51.34 13.60
N GLY A 646 30.21 -52.17 14.65
CA GLY A 646 29.93 -51.76 16.02
C GLY A 646 30.94 -50.75 16.58
N THR A 647 32.23 -50.91 16.27
CA THR A 647 33.34 -50.09 16.79
C THR A 647 34.07 -49.33 15.67
N GLY A 648 34.61 -48.14 16.00
CA GLY A 648 35.27 -47.21 15.05
C GLY A 648 36.48 -47.82 14.35
N ASP A 649 37.34 -48.41 15.18
CA ASP A 649 38.68 -48.83 14.79
C ASP A 649 38.67 -49.98 13.77
N CYS A 650 37.57 -50.74 13.71
CA CYS A 650 37.44 -51.90 12.85
C CYS A 650 36.83 -51.59 11.46
N ILE A 651 36.36 -50.37 11.19
CA ILE A 651 35.64 -50.03 9.92
C ILE A 651 36.50 -50.33 8.69
N SER A 652 37.77 -49.93 8.70
CA SER A 652 38.64 -50.04 7.52
C SER A 652 38.91 -51.51 7.16
N TRP A 653 39.25 -52.32 8.17
CA TRP A 653 39.41 -53.78 8.04
C TRP A 653 38.11 -54.44 7.59
N LEU A 654 36.97 -54.13 8.23
CA LEU A 654 35.72 -54.87 8.00
C LEU A 654 35.18 -54.61 6.59
N ASN A 655 35.46 -53.44 6.03
CA ASN A 655 35.18 -53.19 4.62
C ASN A 655 36.04 -54.01 3.66
N GLN A 656 37.32 -54.23 3.98
CA GLN A 656 38.22 -55.07 3.15
C GLN A 656 37.75 -56.53 3.14
N TRP A 657 37.17 -56.99 4.25
CA TRP A 657 36.63 -58.34 4.38
C TRP A 657 35.46 -58.65 3.46
N ASN A 658 34.75 -57.64 2.95
CA ASN A 658 33.74 -57.83 1.90
C ASN A 658 34.32 -58.52 0.65
N ALA A 659 35.61 -58.29 0.34
CA ALA A 659 36.29 -58.87 -0.83
C ALA A 659 37.03 -60.19 -0.52
N GLU A 660 37.21 -60.54 0.76
CA GLU A 660 37.88 -61.79 1.15
C GLU A 660 36.90 -62.94 1.42
N PHE A 661 35.71 -62.63 1.92
CA PHE A 661 34.69 -63.63 2.22
C PHE A 661 33.59 -63.64 1.15
N CYS A 662 33.97 -64.05 -0.06
CA CYS A 662 33.16 -64.03 -1.27
C CYS A 662 32.15 -65.19 -1.38
N SER A 663 31.02 -65.13 -0.67
CA SER A 663 29.86 -65.99 -1.00
C SER A 663 28.60 -65.13 -1.14
N SER A 664 27.64 -65.59 -1.97
CA SER A 664 26.35 -64.90 -2.18
C SER A 664 25.52 -64.78 -0.90
N LEU A 665 25.85 -65.58 0.11
CA LEU A 665 25.21 -65.65 1.43
C LEU A 665 25.88 -64.73 2.47
N CYS A 666 27.08 -64.19 2.19
CA CYS A 666 27.81 -63.37 3.14
C CYS A 666 27.23 -61.95 3.29
N PRO A 667 27.16 -61.39 4.51
CA PRO A 667 26.79 -60.00 4.71
C PRO A 667 27.87 -59.04 4.19
N PHE A 668 27.46 -57.90 3.64
CA PHE A 668 28.37 -56.83 3.20
C PHE A 668 28.32 -55.64 4.15
N PHE A 669 29.49 -55.12 4.52
CA PHE A 669 29.57 -53.83 5.18
C PHE A 669 29.27 -52.68 4.19
N LEU A 670 28.54 -51.67 4.67
CA LEU A 670 28.32 -50.42 3.94
C LEU A 670 29.63 -49.67 3.72
N SER A 671 29.70 -48.77 2.74
CA SER A 671 30.95 -48.06 2.44
C SER A 671 31.51 -47.35 3.68
N LYS A 672 32.85 -47.27 3.76
CA LYS A 672 33.58 -46.65 4.88
C LYS A 672 33.00 -45.27 5.27
N VAL A 673 32.71 -44.46 4.27
CA VAL A 673 32.13 -43.11 4.40
C VAL A 673 30.80 -43.11 5.15
N ILE A 674 29.88 -44.02 4.81
CA ILE A 674 28.60 -44.14 5.52
C ILE A 674 28.85 -44.58 6.96
N GLN A 675 29.75 -45.56 7.18
CA GLN A 675 30.03 -46.07 8.51
C GLN A 675 30.62 -45.02 9.46
N GLU A 676 31.49 -44.16 8.93
CA GLU A 676 32.08 -43.06 9.68
C GLU A 676 31.05 -41.97 9.99
N GLU A 677 30.22 -41.59 9.01
CA GLU A 677 29.21 -40.54 9.21
C GLU A 677 28.08 -40.98 10.13
N CYS A 678 27.66 -42.25 10.08
CA CYS A 678 26.66 -42.82 11.00
C CYS A 678 27.06 -42.71 12.48
N LYS A 679 28.34 -42.54 12.78
CA LYS A 679 28.81 -42.34 14.17
C LYS A 679 28.68 -40.90 14.62
N LYS A 680 28.61 -39.96 13.68
CA LYS A 680 28.53 -38.51 13.92
C LYS A 680 27.09 -38.02 13.82
N ASP A 681 26.34 -38.42 12.78
CA ASP A 681 24.97 -37.98 12.54
C ASP A 681 23.94 -39.00 13.07
N TYR A 682 23.28 -38.64 14.17
CA TYR A 682 22.26 -39.47 14.80
C TYR A 682 21.03 -39.72 13.91
N ARG A 683 20.65 -38.76 13.04
CA ARG A 683 19.49 -38.91 12.14
C ARG A 683 19.77 -39.98 11.10
N LEU A 684 20.96 -39.93 10.49
CA LEU A 684 21.42 -40.94 9.52
C LEU A 684 21.48 -42.33 10.17
N LYS A 685 22.06 -42.43 11.38
CA LYS A 685 22.12 -43.68 12.14
C LYS A 685 20.74 -44.26 12.40
N LYS A 686 19.81 -43.43 12.89
CA LYS A 686 18.43 -43.83 13.20
C LYS A 686 17.72 -44.33 11.94
N TRP A 687 17.81 -43.59 10.84
CA TRP A 687 17.20 -43.99 9.57
C TRP A 687 17.74 -45.33 9.06
N LEU A 688 19.06 -45.53 9.06
CA LEU A 688 19.65 -46.79 8.61
C LEU A 688 19.26 -47.98 9.49
N MET A 689 19.23 -47.81 10.81
CA MET A 689 18.87 -48.89 11.74
C MET A 689 17.39 -49.25 11.69
N TYR A 690 16.52 -48.25 11.74
CA TYR A 690 15.08 -48.48 11.96
C TYR A 690 14.28 -48.56 10.66
N ASP A 691 14.66 -47.82 9.62
CA ASP A 691 13.93 -47.82 8.34
C ASP A 691 14.57 -48.74 7.31
N VAL A 692 15.90 -48.63 7.13
CA VAL A 692 16.65 -49.46 6.18
C VAL A 692 16.93 -50.86 6.76
N LYS A 693 16.79 -51.04 8.08
CA LYS A 693 17.03 -52.31 8.81
C LYS A 693 18.47 -52.81 8.75
N VAL A 694 19.43 -51.89 8.64
CA VAL A 694 20.86 -52.21 8.71
C VAL A 694 21.23 -52.55 10.15
N LYS A 695 21.92 -53.68 10.35
CA LYS A 695 22.35 -54.11 11.69
C LYS A 695 23.75 -53.60 12.01
N PHE A 696 23.93 -53.11 13.24
CA PHE A 696 25.25 -52.93 13.82
C PHE A 696 25.74 -54.27 14.35
N VAL A 697 26.97 -54.61 14.02
CA VAL A 697 27.56 -55.91 14.35
C VAL A 697 28.99 -55.70 14.83
N GLY A 698 29.35 -56.29 15.97
CA GLY A 698 30.74 -56.36 16.44
C GLY A 698 31.59 -57.35 15.63
N VAL A 699 32.91 -57.31 15.77
CA VAL A 699 33.81 -58.26 15.08
C VAL A 699 33.46 -59.72 15.42
N TYR A 700 33.20 -59.99 16.70
CA TYR A 700 32.80 -61.31 17.19
C TYR A 700 31.46 -61.78 16.60
N GLU A 701 30.43 -60.94 16.67
CA GLU A 701 29.11 -61.24 16.13
C GLU A 701 29.14 -61.46 14.60
N TYR A 702 30.01 -60.73 13.88
CA TYR A 702 30.21 -60.94 12.45
C TYR A 702 30.87 -62.29 12.18
N ALA A 703 31.90 -62.65 12.94
CA ALA A 703 32.54 -63.96 12.83
C ALA A 703 31.55 -65.10 13.10
N ASP A 704 30.70 -64.98 14.13
CA ASP A 704 29.64 -65.94 14.44
C ASP A 704 28.60 -66.07 13.32
N HIS A 705 28.28 -64.98 12.61
CA HIS A 705 27.41 -65.02 11.43
C HIS A 705 28.08 -65.66 10.20
N LEU A 706 29.41 -65.61 10.12
CA LEU A 706 30.19 -66.06 8.96
C LEU A 706 30.53 -67.56 9.04
N ILE A 707 30.75 -68.09 10.25
CA ILE A 707 31.11 -69.50 10.49
C ILE A 707 30.11 -70.51 9.88
N PRO A 708 28.78 -70.37 10.03
CA PRO A 708 27.83 -71.29 9.41
C PRO A 708 27.87 -71.27 7.87
N SER A 709 28.09 -70.09 7.29
CA SER A 709 28.10 -69.87 5.82
C SER A 709 29.36 -70.44 5.17
N LEU A 710 30.51 -70.42 5.87
CA LEU A 710 31.75 -71.08 5.42
C LEU A 710 31.67 -72.61 5.46
N ASN A 711 30.74 -73.17 6.26
CA ASN A 711 30.57 -74.61 6.41
C ASN A 711 29.50 -75.18 5.47
N SER A 712 28.70 -74.34 4.79
CA SER A 712 27.61 -74.73 3.88
C SER A 712 27.99 -74.77 2.39
N ASP A 713 29.19 -74.31 2.01
CA ASP A 713 29.65 -74.36 0.61
C ASP A 713 30.00 -75.80 0.21
N ASN A 714 29.05 -76.46 -0.48
CA ASN A 714 29.28 -77.72 -1.18
C ASN A 714 30.23 -77.50 -2.39
N PRO A 715 31.13 -78.44 -2.69
CA PRO A 715 32.22 -78.28 -3.66
C PRO A 715 31.78 -78.45 -5.14
N SER A 716 30.63 -77.89 -5.55
CA SER A 716 30.11 -78.08 -6.91
C SER A 716 30.22 -76.89 -7.87
N ASP A 717 30.61 -75.69 -7.41
CA ASP A 717 30.93 -74.58 -8.31
C ASP A 717 32.44 -74.33 -8.33
N GLY A 718 33.06 -74.65 -9.47
CA GLY A 718 34.50 -74.81 -9.70
C GLY A 718 35.39 -73.58 -9.54
N VAL A 719 35.37 -72.91 -8.38
CA VAL A 719 36.44 -72.02 -7.94
C VAL A 719 37.27 -72.73 -6.87
N ASN A 720 38.48 -73.12 -7.24
CA ASN A 720 39.40 -73.84 -6.38
C ASN A 720 39.94 -72.93 -5.27
N ILE A 721 39.27 -72.88 -4.11
CA ILE A 721 39.70 -72.14 -2.91
C ILE A 721 40.63 -72.99 -2.02
N ASN A 722 41.05 -74.19 -2.46
CA ASN A 722 41.86 -75.08 -1.63
C ASN A 722 43.34 -74.67 -1.46
N GLU A 723 43.84 -73.64 -2.14
CA GLU A 723 45.19 -73.09 -1.85
C GLU A 723 45.22 -72.03 -0.74
N ARG A 724 44.09 -71.41 -0.38
CA ARG A 724 44.04 -70.43 0.73
C ARG A 724 43.63 -71.02 2.09
N LYS A 725 43.45 -72.34 2.19
CA LYS A 725 43.13 -73.01 3.47
C LYS A 725 44.33 -73.26 4.38
N LYS A 726 45.57 -73.08 3.91
CA LYS A 726 46.79 -73.39 4.70
C LYS A 726 47.30 -72.27 5.62
N GLU A 727 46.76 -71.06 5.54
CA GLU A 727 47.13 -69.94 6.44
C GLU A 727 45.93 -69.39 7.23
N ARG A 728 45.04 -70.26 7.71
CA ARG A 728 44.00 -69.84 8.67
C ARG A 728 44.53 -69.96 10.10
N ILE A 729 45.01 -68.85 10.65
CA ILE A 729 44.89 -68.61 12.09
C ILE A 729 43.39 -68.78 12.42
N PRO A 730 43.00 -69.50 13.49
CA PRO A 730 41.60 -69.63 13.84
C PRO A 730 41.03 -68.23 14.02
N LEU A 731 39.98 -67.86 13.26
CA LEU A 731 39.29 -66.57 13.39
C LEU A 731 38.82 -66.29 14.83
N ARG A 732 38.72 -67.33 15.68
CA ARG A 732 38.53 -67.23 17.13
C ARG A 732 39.63 -66.44 17.87
N ASN A 733 40.85 -66.38 17.34
CA ASN A 733 41.99 -65.70 17.96
C ASN A 733 42.20 -64.26 17.46
N LEU A 734 41.42 -63.79 16.47
CA LEU A 734 41.44 -62.40 15.99
C LEU A 734 40.41 -61.51 16.70
N ALA A 735 39.61 -62.09 17.61
CA ALA A 735 38.59 -61.41 18.40
C ALA A 735 39.00 -61.17 19.87
N LEU A 736 40.29 -61.32 20.19
CA LEU A 736 40.89 -60.93 21.48
C LEU A 736 41.69 -59.65 21.32
#